data_AF-A0A495ZI61-F1
#
_entry.id   AF-A0A495ZI61-F1
#
_cell.length_a   1.000
_cell.length_b   1.000
_cell.length_c   1.000
_cell.angle_alpha   90.00
_cell.angle_beta   90.00
_cell.angle_gamma   90.00
#
_symmetry.space_group_name_H-M   'P 1'
#
loop_
_entity.id
_entity.type
_entity.pdbx_description
1 polymer ?
#
loop_
_entity_poly.entity_id
_entity_poly.type
_entity_poly.pdbx_seq_one_letter_code
_entity_poly.pdbx_strand_id
1 'polypeptide(L)'
;MPEMVSIKATDISAPPGWALMERNLIDLMEEAAPIMVKKYTEPGGALYFAEDFDDLYEQFYNWCLFYAIGADESLLDLALQGWNASTRISDDSFNHRLRHNNFTKVFRPSMHNEFWNLAQSTEWHHLGEGNMAFYDFGVACPTVSENVRRARRFAAMFIGEDPEAPNYDPEYKILRSPFHSSQGPRLHADANFVNTMLLAGRYLGGEVNYYGVRASLYPIVEDLELNWYEDPKRREEIVELFEKMVLHADTPNSLGATALVTNAYLYTGDEKYKRWVLEYTEAWLDRMRRNNGIMPDNVGHTGKIGEHRNGVWWGGQYGWNHYQGYNIMFHSLTIAAECALLLTGDFGYLELLRSQIQLLLENSITREDGQLIMPTRYGPDGWCYDPPVGPSNDDILPKRGVYTGPIPWRMQELAHLYHASMSPEDYELITRIRDGEVERDWNEIGDRGGEKNGGETEFARFQYYDGLNPDWPEKILSAEYRWALEAFDKMRLDDRAVEEIVTTNFFPPNPVFTKGLTQVTMGAPQSVYNGGLLRATVRYYDRDNARPGLPGDVAALVDKLASDGVGIQLVNLSTTETRNAIVQAGAFGEHQFTGLKYREMNQEELRQNPYGWLRSEREYADKEVPVNGKYFAVELPPSTSVRLEVGMRRFVNDPSYAFPWHGETIPVPFQ
;
A
#
# COMPACT_ATOMS: atom_id res chain seq x y z
N MET A 1 -29.04 -8.62 -12.26
CA MET A 1 -28.16 -7.44 -12.19
C MET A 1 -29.01 -6.19 -12.27
N PRO A 2 -28.62 -5.08 -11.61
CA PRO A 2 -29.30 -3.79 -11.75
C PRO A 2 -29.33 -3.35 -13.22
N GLU A 3 -30.37 -2.60 -13.59
CA GLU A 3 -30.41 -1.93 -14.90
C GLU A 3 -29.32 -0.85 -14.90
N MET A 4 -28.42 -0.90 -15.89
CA MET A 4 -27.31 0.02 -16.02
C MET A 4 -27.17 0.46 -17.48
N VAL A 5 -26.69 1.68 -17.69
CA VAL A 5 -26.39 2.19 -19.03
C VAL A 5 -25.37 1.28 -19.67
N SER A 6 -25.65 0.85 -20.90
CA SER A 6 -24.80 -0.05 -21.67
C SER A 6 -24.47 0.60 -23.01
N ILE A 7 -23.19 0.53 -23.39
CA ILE A 7 -22.71 0.93 -24.71
C ILE A 7 -22.06 -0.28 -25.40
N LYS A 8 -21.88 -0.18 -26.71
CA LYS A 8 -21.27 -1.24 -27.53
C LYS A 8 -20.07 -0.69 -28.29
N ALA A 9 -18.93 -1.33 -28.16
CA ALA A 9 -17.74 -0.99 -28.94
C ALA A 9 -17.95 -1.38 -30.40
N THR A 10 -17.46 -0.54 -31.31
CA THR A 10 -17.67 -0.72 -32.75
C THR A 10 -16.40 -0.55 -33.58
N ASP A 11 -15.36 0.08 -33.04
CA ASP A 11 -14.12 0.28 -33.78
C ASP A 11 -13.33 -1.02 -33.88
N ILE A 12 -12.97 -1.42 -35.09
CA ILE A 12 -12.25 -2.68 -35.37
C ILE A 12 -10.80 -2.34 -35.76
N SER A 13 -9.90 -2.20 -34.81
CA SER A 13 -8.51 -1.82 -35.11
C SER A 13 -7.53 -2.95 -34.78
N ALA A 14 -6.30 -2.86 -35.30
CA ALA A 14 -5.24 -3.73 -34.82
C ALA A 14 -5.00 -3.39 -33.33
N PRO A 15 -4.95 -4.38 -32.42
CA PRO A 15 -4.72 -4.11 -31.02
C PRO A 15 -3.41 -3.32 -30.81
N PRO A 16 -3.41 -2.29 -29.94
CA PRO A 16 -2.19 -1.57 -29.61
C PRO A 16 -1.23 -2.47 -28.82
N GLY A 17 0.07 -2.18 -28.90
CA GLY A 17 1.13 -2.98 -28.27
C GLY A 17 0.95 -3.17 -26.78
N TRP A 18 0.56 -2.11 -26.06
CA TRP A 18 0.26 -2.19 -24.62
C TRP A 18 -0.85 -3.19 -24.29
N ALA A 19 -1.90 -3.31 -25.11
CA ALA A 19 -3.02 -4.21 -24.83
C ALA A 19 -2.60 -5.67 -24.94
N LEU A 20 -1.77 -6.00 -25.93
CA LEU A 20 -1.18 -7.33 -26.07
C LEU A 20 -0.21 -7.63 -24.91
N MET A 21 0.63 -6.66 -24.54
CA MET A 21 1.59 -6.82 -23.44
C MET A 21 0.90 -7.00 -22.09
N GLU A 22 -0.20 -6.27 -21.83
CA GLU A 22 -0.99 -6.38 -20.62
C GLU A 22 -1.53 -7.80 -20.44
N ARG A 23 -2.13 -8.38 -21.48
CA ARG A 23 -2.64 -9.76 -21.42
C ARG A 23 -1.52 -10.79 -21.33
N ASN A 24 -0.42 -10.63 -22.08
CA ASN A 24 0.73 -11.53 -21.97
C ASN A 24 1.36 -11.52 -20.56
N LEU A 25 1.42 -10.35 -19.91
CA LEU A 25 1.89 -10.21 -18.54
C LEU A 25 0.98 -10.94 -17.56
N ILE A 26 -0.34 -10.77 -17.68
CA ILE A 26 -1.32 -11.49 -16.85
C ILE A 26 -1.12 -13.01 -17.02
N ASP A 27 -1.09 -13.49 -18.26
CA ASP A 27 -0.98 -14.92 -18.55
C ASP A 27 0.33 -15.54 -18.01
N LEU A 28 1.47 -14.82 -18.11
CA LEU A 28 2.75 -15.25 -17.53
C LEU A 28 2.67 -15.41 -16.00
N MET A 29 2.06 -14.43 -15.31
CA MET A 29 1.95 -14.46 -13.85
C MET A 29 0.97 -15.55 -13.37
N GLU A 30 -0.10 -15.80 -14.11
CA GLU A 30 -1.02 -16.93 -13.88
C GLU A 30 -0.31 -18.29 -14.00
N GLU A 31 0.60 -18.45 -14.97
CA GLU A 31 1.42 -19.67 -15.08
C GLU A 31 2.44 -19.80 -13.94
N ALA A 32 3.02 -18.68 -13.52
CA ALA A 32 4.12 -18.66 -12.56
C ALA A 32 3.68 -18.86 -11.10
N ALA A 33 2.53 -18.32 -10.69
CA ALA A 33 2.06 -18.37 -9.30
C ALA A 33 1.87 -19.81 -8.75
N PRO A 34 1.24 -20.75 -9.48
CA PRO A 34 1.12 -22.14 -9.03
C PRO A 34 2.48 -22.85 -8.86
N ILE A 35 3.49 -22.48 -9.66
CA ILE A 35 4.84 -23.03 -9.55
C ILE A 35 5.49 -22.58 -8.23
N MET A 36 5.32 -21.30 -7.86
CA MET A 36 5.82 -20.77 -6.60
C MET A 36 5.26 -21.57 -5.42
N VAL A 37 3.93 -21.70 -5.35
CA VAL A 37 3.26 -22.43 -4.27
C VAL A 37 3.72 -23.88 -4.22
N LYS A 38 3.65 -24.59 -5.35
CA LYS A 38 4.02 -26.02 -5.42
C LYS A 38 5.45 -26.29 -4.96
N LYS A 39 6.37 -25.35 -5.20
CA LYS A 39 7.80 -25.53 -4.95
C LYS A 39 8.23 -25.09 -3.55
N TYR A 40 7.68 -23.97 -3.07
CA TYR A 40 8.15 -23.31 -1.84
C TYR A 40 7.21 -23.49 -0.65
N THR A 41 6.10 -24.21 -0.82
CA THR A 41 5.16 -24.52 0.27
C THR A 41 4.99 -26.02 0.50
N GLU A 42 4.60 -26.39 1.71
CA GLU A 42 4.04 -27.71 2.00
C GLU A 42 2.58 -27.80 1.49
N PRO A 43 2.00 -29.02 1.38
CA PRO A 43 0.61 -29.17 0.91
C PRO A 43 -0.45 -28.39 1.71
N GLY A 44 -0.15 -28.05 2.97
CA GLY A 44 -1.00 -27.20 3.82
C GLY A 44 -0.92 -25.70 3.51
N GLY A 45 -0.09 -25.28 2.56
CA GLY A 45 0.13 -23.89 2.15
C GLY A 45 1.24 -23.17 2.91
N ALA A 46 1.81 -23.77 3.97
CA ALA A 46 2.85 -23.11 4.75
C ALA A 46 4.17 -23.05 3.98
N LEU A 47 4.82 -21.89 4.00
CA LEU A 47 6.11 -21.69 3.34
C LEU A 47 7.22 -22.48 4.05
N TYR A 48 8.11 -23.08 3.26
CA TYR A 48 9.37 -23.61 3.78
C TYR A 48 10.27 -22.49 4.32
N PHE A 49 10.18 -21.30 3.73
CA PHE A 49 10.83 -20.07 4.19
C PHE A 49 10.40 -19.73 5.63
N ALA A 50 11.35 -19.41 6.49
CA ALA A 50 11.22 -19.11 7.91
C ALA A 50 11.68 -17.68 8.19
N GLU A 51 10.74 -16.78 8.48
CA GLU A 51 11.04 -15.38 8.77
C GLU A 51 10.04 -14.80 9.77
N ASP A 52 10.19 -13.52 10.13
CA ASP A 52 9.16 -12.73 10.80
C ASP A 52 7.81 -12.82 10.06
N PHE A 53 6.74 -12.59 10.81
CA PHE A 53 5.40 -12.95 10.37
C PHE A 53 4.85 -12.07 9.24
N ASP A 54 5.20 -10.79 9.27
CA ASP A 54 5.00 -9.85 8.17
C ASP A 54 5.55 -10.39 6.86
N ASP A 55 6.83 -10.78 6.82
CA ASP A 55 7.52 -11.31 5.63
C ASP A 55 6.85 -12.58 5.05
N LEU A 56 6.19 -13.38 5.90
CA LEU A 56 5.40 -14.54 5.47
C LEU A 56 4.10 -14.15 4.77
N TYR A 57 3.45 -13.06 5.18
CA TYR A 57 2.31 -12.52 4.47
C TYR A 57 2.70 -11.82 3.17
N GLU A 58 3.87 -11.17 3.15
CA GLU A 58 4.39 -10.50 1.95
C GLU A 58 4.57 -11.45 0.75
N GLN A 59 4.69 -12.75 0.96
CA GLN A 59 4.83 -13.67 -0.18
C GLN A 59 3.57 -13.76 -1.06
N PHE A 60 2.42 -13.29 -0.57
CA PHE A 60 1.12 -13.38 -1.24
C PHE A 60 0.36 -12.06 -1.31
N TYR A 61 0.98 -10.93 -0.94
CA TYR A 61 0.25 -9.70 -0.62
C TYR A 61 -0.58 -9.12 -1.78
N ASN A 62 -0.12 -9.28 -3.02
CA ASN A 62 -0.72 -8.68 -4.20
C ASN A 62 -1.59 -9.65 -5.03
N TRP A 63 -1.76 -10.88 -4.58
CA TRP A 63 -2.40 -11.93 -5.40
C TRP A 63 -3.92 -11.72 -5.48
N CYS A 64 -4.53 -11.22 -4.41
CA CYS A 64 -5.95 -10.85 -4.43
C CYS A 64 -6.22 -9.62 -5.30
N LEU A 65 -5.34 -8.62 -5.27
CA LEU A 65 -5.43 -7.50 -6.22
C LEU A 65 -5.26 -7.97 -7.66
N PHE A 66 -4.35 -8.91 -7.92
CA PHE A 66 -4.14 -9.48 -9.24
C PHE A 66 -5.39 -10.19 -9.78
N TYR A 67 -6.05 -11.02 -8.96
CA TYR A 67 -7.37 -11.57 -9.28
C TYR A 67 -8.40 -10.46 -9.54
N ALA A 68 -8.43 -9.43 -8.69
CA ALA A 68 -9.36 -8.31 -8.83
C ALA A 68 -9.09 -7.41 -10.05
N ILE A 69 -7.90 -7.47 -10.65
CA ILE A 69 -7.56 -6.83 -11.93
C ILE A 69 -8.13 -7.64 -13.10
N GLY A 70 -8.16 -8.98 -13.01
CA GLY A 70 -8.72 -9.85 -14.05
C GLY A 70 -8.04 -11.22 -14.19
N ALA A 71 -7.11 -11.56 -13.31
CA ALA A 71 -6.44 -12.86 -13.34
C ALA A 71 -7.40 -14.03 -13.02
N ASP A 72 -6.95 -15.26 -13.27
CA ASP A 72 -7.69 -16.49 -13.00
C ASP A 72 -8.11 -16.64 -11.52
N GLU A 73 -9.25 -17.29 -11.27
CA GLU A 73 -9.80 -17.48 -9.92
C GLU A 73 -8.90 -18.27 -8.98
N SER A 74 -8.04 -19.14 -9.52
CA SER A 74 -7.08 -19.88 -8.70
C SER A 74 -6.14 -18.98 -7.89
N LEU A 75 -5.88 -17.74 -8.33
CA LEU A 75 -5.04 -16.79 -7.59
C LEU A 75 -5.69 -16.38 -6.26
N LEU A 76 -7.01 -16.24 -6.21
CA LEU A 76 -7.73 -15.97 -4.96
C LEU A 76 -7.59 -17.16 -4.00
N ASP A 77 -7.77 -18.38 -4.49
CA ASP A 77 -7.66 -19.59 -3.69
C ASP A 77 -6.26 -19.76 -3.10
N LEU A 78 -5.22 -19.55 -3.92
CA LEU A 78 -3.83 -19.64 -3.48
C LEU A 78 -3.47 -18.55 -2.46
N ALA A 79 -3.96 -17.32 -2.65
CA ALA A 79 -3.75 -16.22 -1.71
C ALA A 79 -4.38 -16.52 -0.34
N LEU A 80 -5.64 -16.98 -0.33
CA LEU A 80 -6.33 -17.38 0.89
C LEU A 80 -5.63 -18.57 1.56
N GLN A 81 -5.17 -19.56 0.80
CA GLN A 81 -4.43 -20.71 1.32
C GLN A 81 -3.13 -20.26 2.00
N GLY A 82 -2.31 -19.46 1.31
CA GLY A 82 -1.03 -18.95 1.81
C GLY A 82 -1.20 -18.11 3.07
N TRP A 83 -2.10 -17.12 3.05
CA TRP A 83 -2.37 -16.25 4.19
C TRP A 83 -2.88 -17.02 5.42
N ASN A 84 -3.84 -17.93 5.22
CA ASN A 84 -4.36 -18.77 6.31
C ASN A 84 -3.30 -19.73 6.85
N ALA A 85 -2.40 -20.24 5.99
CA ALA A 85 -1.30 -21.09 6.41
C ALA A 85 -0.26 -20.31 7.23
N SER A 86 0.16 -19.13 6.77
CA SER A 86 1.07 -18.23 7.51
C SER A 86 0.51 -17.90 8.90
N THR A 87 -0.78 -17.56 8.98
CA THR A 87 -1.49 -17.31 10.25
C THR A 87 -1.42 -18.53 11.17
N ARG A 88 -1.78 -19.72 10.64
CA ARG A 88 -1.88 -20.95 11.41
C ARG A 88 -0.53 -21.43 11.95
N ILE A 89 0.54 -21.39 11.15
CA ILE A 89 1.86 -21.87 11.59
C ILE A 89 2.52 -20.96 12.62
N SER A 90 2.05 -19.72 12.71
CA SER A 90 2.58 -18.69 13.61
C SER A 90 1.82 -18.60 14.93
N ASP A 91 0.80 -19.43 15.14
CA ASP A 91 -0.01 -19.48 16.36
C ASP A 91 0.84 -19.86 17.59
N ASP A 92 0.64 -19.13 18.69
CA ASP A 92 1.45 -19.21 19.90
C ASP A 92 1.12 -20.40 20.82
N SER A 93 0.07 -21.17 20.50
CA SER A 93 -0.29 -22.37 21.26
C SER A 93 0.60 -23.58 20.94
N PHE A 94 1.40 -23.53 19.87
CA PHE A 94 2.34 -24.59 19.51
C PHE A 94 3.58 -24.07 18.79
N ASN A 95 4.58 -24.92 18.59
CA ASN A 95 5.75 -24.60 17.78
C ASN A 95 5.72 -25.44 16.49
N HIS A 96 5.45 -24.79 15.36
CA HIS A 96 5.43 -25.44 14.05
C HIS A 96 6.82 -25.93 13.60
N ARG A 97 7.89 -25.19 13.92
CA ARG A 97 9.25 -25.45 13.41
C ARG A 97 10.15 -26.09 14.46
N LEU A 98 10.00 -27.40 14.65
CA LEU A 98 10.76 -28.17 15.65
C LEU A 98 12.16 -28.63 15.17
N ARG A 99 12.43 -28.61 13.86
CA ARG A 99 13.70 -29.04 13.25
C ARG A 99 14.21 -27.99 12.27
N HIS A 100 15.52 -28.06 11.95
CA HIS A 100 16.21 -27.09 11.08
C HIS A 100 16.03 -25.64 11.55
N ASN A 101 15.80 -25.46 12.85
CA ASN A 101 15.45 -24.19 13.47
C ASN A 101 16.69 -23.39 13.90
N ASN A 102 17.75 -23.44 13.09
CA ASN A 102 18.88 -22.53 13.23
C ASN A 102 18.43 -21.07 13.01
N PHE A 103 17.24 -20.89 12.45
CA PHE A 103 16.49 -19.65 12.29
C PHE A 103 15.55 -19.33 13.47
N THR A 104 15.68 -19.99 14.63
CA THR A 104 14.88 -19.68 15.86
C THR A 104 14.93 -18.20 16.24
N LYS A 105 16.01 -17.52 15.87
CA LYS A 105 16.18 -16.07 16.10
C LYS A 105 15.27 -15.22 15.20
N VAL A 106 14.68 -15.83 14.19
CA VAL A 106 13.97 -15.23 13.07
C VAL A 106 12.49 -15.67 13.15
N PHE A 107 12.15 -16.90 12.76
CA PHE A 107 10.78 -17.40 12.92
C PHE A 107 10.44 -17.72 14.39
N ARG A 108 9.37 -17.10 14.90
CA ARG A 108 8.81 -17.33 16.24
C ARG A 108 7.29 -17.44 16.14
N PRO A 109 6.64 -18.19 17.04
CA PRO A 109 5.18 -18.07 17.19
C PRO A 109 4.83 -16.63 17.57
N SER A 110 4.22 -15.92 16.63
CA SER A 110 3.94 -14.48 16.71
C SER A 110 2.45 -14.17 16.80
N MET A 111 1.58 -15.18 16.79
CA MET A 111 0.13 -14.98 16.65
C MET A 111 -0.65 -15.50 17.84
N HIS A 112 -1.60 -14.69 18.30
CA HIS A 112 -2.60 -15.03 19.29
C HIS A 112 -3.97 -14.56 18.78
N ASN A 113 -4.96 -15.45 18.71
CA ASN A 113 -6.28 -15.15 18.15
C ASN A 113 -6.25 -14.57 16.72
N GLU A 114 -5.37 -15.11 15.86
CA GLU A 114 -5.15 -14.66 14.47
C GLU A 114 -4.70 -13.19 14.32
N PHE A 115 -4.20 -12.56 15.38
CA PHE A 115 -3.48 -11.28 15.33
C PHE A 115 -2.16 -11.37 16.09
N TRP A 116 -1.27 -10.39 15.96
CA TRP A 116 0.04 -10.40 16.65
C TRP A 116 -0.10 -10.57 18.16
N ASN A 117 0.73 -11.44 18.75
CA ASN A 117 0.78 -11.70 20.20
C ASN A 117 1.62 -10.65 20.95
N LEU A 118 1.50 -10.59 22.26
CA LEU A 118 2.20 -9.57 23.08
C LEU A 118 3.73 -9.73 23.05
N ALA A 119 4.23 -10.96 23.00
CA ALA A 119 5.66 -11.24 23.02
C ALA A 119 6.37 -10.73 21.74
N GLN A 120 5.65 -10.75 20.62
CA GLN A 120 6.07 -10.23 19.31
C GLN A 120 5.23 -8.99 18.92
N SER A 121 4.72 -8.23 19.88
CA SER A 121 3.95 -7.01 19.59
C SER A 121 4.72 -6.09 18.64
N THR A 122 4.02 -5.52 17.67
CA THR A 122 4.65 -4.84 16.53
C THR A 122 4.03 -3.47 16.30
N GLU A 123 4.81 -2.57 15.72
CA GLU A 123 4.40 -1.22 15.36
C GLU A 123 3.76 -1.20 13.96
N TRP A 124 3.12 -0.09 13.57
CA TRP A 124 2.23 -0.13 12.41
C TRP A 124 2.92 -0.36 11.06
N HIS A 125 4.19 0.01 10.91
CA HIS A 125 4.93 -0.20 9.67
C HIS A 125 4.93 -1.68 9.30
N HIS A 126 5.41 -2.54 10.19
CA HIS A 126 5.48 -3.99 9.97
C HIS A 126 4.10 -4.66 10.11
N LEU A 127 3.21 -4.19 11.01
CA LEU A 127 1.80 -4.67 11.03
C LEU A 127 1.14 -4.47 9.66
N GLY A 128 1.45 -3.35 9.01
CA GLY A 128 0.88 -2.91 7.74
C GLY A 128 1.27 -3.75 6.53
N GLU A 129 2.47 -4.34 6.51
CA GLU A 129 3.01 -5.09 5.36
C GLU A 129 2.16 -6.31 5.02
N GLY A 130 1.64 -7.00 6.03
CA GLY A 130 0.69 -8.09 5.86
C GLY A 130 -0.78 -7.65 5.68
N ASN A 131 -1.11 -6.42 6.06
CA ASN A 131 -2.49 -5.93 6.05
C ASN A 131 -2.99 -5.58 4.65
N MET A 132 -2.11 -5.21 3.72
CA MET A 132 -2.49 -4.96 2.32
C MET A 132 -3.19 -6.19 1.71
N ALA A 133 -2.62 -7.39 1.91
CA ALA A 133 -3.23 -8.65 1.50
C ALA A 133 -4.63 -8.83 2.09
N PHE A 134 -4.76 -8.51 3.38
CA PHE A 134 -6.00 -8.65 4.13
C PHE A 134 -7.11 -7.71 3.61
N TYR A 135 -6.76 -6.49 3.20
CA TYR A 135 -7.71 -5.53 2.61
C TYR A 135 -8.12 -5.92 1.20
N ASP A 136 -7.19 -6.49 0.42
CA ASP A 136 -7.48 -6.96 -0.93
C ASP A 136 -8.41 -8.18 -0.95
N PHE A 137 -8.62 -8.87 0.18
CA PHE A 137 -9.69 -9.87 0.27
C PHE A 137 -11.07 -9.29 0.01
N GLY A 138 -11.37 -8.07 0.51
CA GLY A 138 -12.65 -7.42 0.25
C GLY A 138 -12.77 -6.95 -1.19
N VAL A 139 -11.65 -6.50 -1.76
CA VAL A 139 -11.53 -6.11 -3.17
C VAL A 139 -11.84 -7.34 -4.04
N ALA A 140 -11.22 -8.48 -3.76
CA ALA A 140 -11.32 -9.72 -4.53
C ALA A 140 -12.61 -10.51 -4.30
N CYS A 141 -13.03 -10.70 -3.06
CA CYS A 141 -14.19 -11.53 -2.72
C CYS A 141 -14.78 -11.13 -1.36
N PRO A 142 -15.77 -10.21 -1.35
CA PRO A 142 -16.28 -9.65 -0.11
C PRO A 142 -17.23 -10.60 0.65
N THR A 143 -17.55 -11.76 0.08
CA THR A 143 -18.53 -12.70 0.63
C THR A 143 -17.91 -13.76 1.53
N VAL A 144 -16.58 -13.76 1.72
CA VAL A 144 -15.89 -14.69 2.63
C VAL A 144 -16.22 -14.32 4.08
N SER A 145 -17.15 -15.06 4.70
CA SER A 145 -17.67 -14.79 6.04
C SER A 145 -16.57 -14.74 7.12
N GLU A 146 -15.52 -15.53 6.96
CA GLU A 146 -14.35 -15.50 7.84
C GLU A 146 -13.61 -14.16 7.80
N ASN A 147 -13.44 -13.56 6.62
CA ASN A 147 -12.76 -12.28 6.47
C ASN A 147 -13.60 -11.13 7.03
N VAL A 148 -14.93 -11.20 6.91
CA VAL A 148 -15.82 -10.23 7.57
C VAL A 148 -15.75 -10.33 9.09
N ARG A 149 -15.71 -11.57 9.63
CA ARG A 149 -15.49 -11.81 11.08
C ARG A 149 -14.14 -11.22 11.53
N ARG A 150 -13.06 -11.49 10.78
CA ARG A 150 -11.72 -10.96 11.05
C ARG A 150 -11.71 -9.44 11.03
N ALA A 151 -12.34 -8.80 10.02
CA ALA A 151 -12.39 -7.35 9.91
C ALA A 151 -13.04 -6.71 11.15
N ARG A 152 -14.19 -7.25 11.59
CA ARG A 152 -14.86 -6.78 12.82
C ARG A 152 -14.00 -6.99 14.07
N ARG A 153 -13.42 -8.18 14.24
CA ARG A 153 -12.64 -8.53 15.44
C ARG A 153 -11.34 -7.71 15.51
N PHE A 154 -10.61 -7.60 14.41
CA PHE A 154 -9.39 -6.81 14.38
C PHE A 154 -9.68 -5.32 14.62
N ALA A 155 -10.75 -4.77 14.04
CA ALA A 155 -11.16 -3.40 14.36
C ALA A 155 -11.50 -3.23 15.85
N ALA A 156 -12.17 -4.20 16.49
CA ALA A 156 -12.53 -4.15 17.91
C ALA A 156 -11.31 -3.92 18.83
N MET A 157 -10.14 -4.47 18.47
CA MET A 157 -8.87 -4.30 19.19
C MET A 157 -8.36 -2.85 19.20
N PHE A 158 -8.78 -2.03 18.24
CA PHE A 158 -8.29 -0.65 18.06
C PHE A 158 -9.37 0.41 18.32
N ILE A 159 -10.65 0.02 18.39
CA ILE A 159 -11.74 0.94 18.71
C ILE A 159 -12.21 0.87 20.17
N GLY A 160 -11.53 0.06 21.00
CA GLY A 160 -11.83 -0.09 22.43
C GLY A 160 -13.02 -1.03 22.73
N GLU A 161 -13.40 -1.89 21.79
CA GLU A 161 -14.49 -2.86 21.97
C GLU A 161 -13.99 -4.25 22.40
N ASP A 162 -12.70 -4.54 22.25
CA ASP A 162 -12.09 -5.78 22.70
C ASP A 162 -11.49 -5.63 24.12
N PRO A 163 -12.07 -6.25 25.16
CA PRO A 163 -11.55 -6.15 26.52
C PRO A 163 -10.23 -6.92 26.72
N GLU A 164 -9.89 -7.87 25.86
CA GLU A 164 -8.60 -8.58 25.90
C GLU A 164 -7.48 -7.76 25.23
N ALA A 165 -7.85 -6.81 24.36
CA ALA A 165 -6.92 -5.96 23.63
C ALA A 165 -7.20 -4.45 23.90
N PRO A 166 -6.93 -3.93 25.10
CA PRO A 166 -7.17 -2.52 25.45
C PRO A 166 -6.09 -1.59 24.85
N ASN A 167 -5.90 -1.63 23.52
CA ASN A 167 -4.91 -0.83 22.80
C ASN A 167 -5.29 0.66 22.73
N TYR A 168 -6.59 0.98 22.71
CA TYR A 168 -7.11 2.32 22.51
C TYR A 168 -7.67 2.95 23.78
N ASP A 169 -7.34 4.22 23.98
CA ASP A 169 -7.94 5.08 25.00
C ASP A 169 -8.92 6.07 24.33
N PRO A 170 -10.24 5.94 24.56
CA PRO A 170 -11.25 6.80 23.96
C PRO A 170 -11.32 8.20 24.60
N GLU A 171 -10.79 8.41 25.81
CA GLU A 171 -10.81 9.74 26.46
C GLU A 171 -9.84 10.69 25.76
N TYR A 172 -8.63 10.20 25.48
CA TYR A 172 -7.56 10.99 24.86
C TYR A 172 -7.39 10.74 23.36
N LYS A 173 -8.13 9.77 22.80
CA LYS A 173 -8.10 9.36 21.40
C LYS A 173 -6.68 9.00 20.96
N ILE A 174 -6.11 8.03 21.65
CA ILE A 174 -4.73 7.56 21.44
C ILE A 174 -4.66 6.05 21.48
N LEU A 175 -3.73 5.49 20.73
CA LEU A 175 -3.26 4.14 20.99
C LEU A 175 -2.17 4.20 22.08
N ARG A 176 -2.28 3.31 23.06
CA ARG A 176 -1.57 3.42 24.35
C ARG A 176 -0.09 3.05 24.28
N SER A 177 0.39 2.53 23.15
CA SER A 177 1.79 2.22 22.88
C SER A 177 2.01 2.26 21.36
N PRO A 178 3.22 2.49 20.86
CA PRO A 178 3.50 2.31 19.44
C PRO A 178 3.44 0.83 19.00
N PHE A 179 3.46 -0.11 19.96
CA PHE A 179 3.48 -1.55 19.73
C PHE A 179 2.19 -2.21 20.21
N HIS A 180 1.48 -2.86 19.29
CA HIS A 180 0.12 -3.38 19.50
C HIS A 180 0.07 -4.91 19.43
N SER A 181 -0.93 -5.50 20.07
CA SER A 181 -1.21 -6.94 19.99
C SER A 181 -2.70 -7.24 20.24
N SER A 182 -3.12 -8.49 20.00
CA SER A 182 -4.44 -9.00 20.43
C SER A 182 -4.58 -9.18 21.94
N GLN A 183 -3.51 -8.96 22.70
CA GLN A 183 -3.51 -9.05 24.16
C GLN A 183 -3.25 -7.67 24.79
N GLY A 184 -3.39 -6.61 23.99
CA GLY A 184 -3.23 -5.21 24.40
C GLY A 184 -1.87 -4.60 24.05
N PRO A 185 -1.63 -3.37 24.52
CA PRO A 185 -0.44 -2.61 24.17
C PRO A 185 0.78 -3.14 24.91
N ARG A 186 1.96 -3.12 24.28
CA ARG A 186 3.21 -3.39 25.00
C ARG A 186 3.62 -2.18 25.82
N LEU A 187 3.53 -2.32 27.14
CA LEU A 187 3.85 -1.26 28.10
C LEU A 187 5.15 -1.52 28.88
N HIS A 188 5.74 -2.71 28.70
CA HIS A 188 6.96 -3.13 29.39
C HIS A 188 8.03 -3.64 28.42
N ALA A 189 9.29 -3.44 28.78
CA ALA A 189 10.45 -3.83 27.99
C ALA A 189 11.50 -4.55 28.83
N ASP A 190 12.25 -5.44 28.17
CA ASP A 190 13.52 -5.92 28.69
C ASP A 190 14.69 -5.13 28.06
N ALA A 191 15.89 -5.30 28.60
CA ALA A 191 17.05 -4.57 28.11
C ALA A 191 17.41 -4.88 26.64
N ASN A 192 17.09 -6.07 26.13
CA ASN A 192 17.34 -6.42 24.72
C ASN A 192 16.42 -5.62 23.78
N PHE A 193 15.14 -5.52 24.13
CA PHE A 193 14.18 -4.74 23.38
C PHE A 193 14.54 -3.25 23.39
N VAL A 194 14.90 -2.72 24.57
CA VAL A 194 15.38 -1.34 24.69
C VAL A 194 16.61 -1.10 23.82
N ASN A 195 17.60 -2.00 23.85
CA ASN A 195 18.79 -1.92 23.00
C ASN A 195 18.47 -1.98 21.50
N THR A 196 17.48 -2.78 21.13
CA THR A 196 17.02 -2.89 19.73
C THR A 196 16.40 -1.57 19.27
N MET A 197 15.63 -0.90 20.14
CA MET A 197 14.95 0.34 19.79
C MET A 197 15.86 1.57 19.87
N LEU A 198 16.74 1.65 20.87
CA LEU A 198 17.61 2.82 21.04
C LEU A 198 18.86 2.78 20.16
N LEU A 199 19.42 1.60 19.88
CA LEU A 199 20.72 1.45 19.20
C LEU A 199 20.68 0.57 17.92
N ALA A 200 19.51 0.02 17.56
CA ALA A 200 19.35 -0.97 16.48
C ALA A 200 20.25 -2.22 16.64
N GLY A 201 20.63 -2.53 17.88
CA GLY A 201 21.41 -3.72 18.21
C GLY A 201 20.50 -4.93 18.44
N ARG A 202 20.71 -6.02 17.69
CA ARG A 202 19.86 -7.22 17.74
C ARG A 202 19.89 -7.94 19.10
N TYR A 203 20.91 -7.70 19.91
CA TYR A 203 21.09 -8.21 21.27
C TYR A 203 22.12 -7.34 22.01
N LEU A 204 22.14 -7.40 23.34
CA LEU A 204 23.13 -6.70 24.16
C LEU A 204 24.56 -7.10 23.78
N GLY A 205 25.42 -6.12 23.51
CA GLY A 205 26.82 -6.35 23.11
C GLY A 205 27.01 -6.76 21.65
N GLY A 206 25.94 -6.79 20.86
CA GLY A 206 26.02 -6.94 19.40
C GLY A 206 26.32 -5.63 18.69
N GLU A 207 26.58 -5.70 17.38
CA GLU A 207 26.78 -4.51 16.54
C GLU A 207 25.57 -3.57 16.58
N VAL A 208 25.85 -2.27 16.64
CA VAL A 208 24.87 -1.19 16.69
C VAL A 208 24.96 -0.30 15.44
N ASN A 209 24.01 0.62 15.27
CA ASN A 209 24.06 1.61 14.19
C ASN A 209 24.45 2.99 14.77
N TYR A 210 25.30 3.73 14.05
CA TYR A 210 25.84 5.05 14.46
C TYR A 210 24.74 6.08 14.81
N TYR A 211 23.60 6.03 14.12
CA TYR A 211 22.37 6.77 14.44
C TYR A 211 21.14 5.86 14.49
N GLY A 212 21.31 4.61 14.96
CA GLY A 212 20.27 3.56 15.02
C GLY A 212 19.12 3.76 15.99
N VAL A 213 18.76 5.02 16.22
CA VAL A 213 17.77 5.48 17.17
C VAL A 213 16.40 5.24 16.55
N ARG A 214 15.88 4.01 16.63
CA ARG A 214 14.47 3.73 16.30
C ARG A 214 13.54 4.47 17.25
N ALA A 215 14.03 4.85 18.44
CA ALA A 215 13.43 5.80 19.37
C ALA A 215 14.53 6.49 20.19
N SER A 216 14.29 7.70 20.69
CA SER A 216 15.27 8.47 21.48
C SER A 216 14.85 8.60 22.95
N LEU A 217 15.78 8.90 23.86
CA LEU A 217 15.52 9.33 25.24
C LEU A 217 15.83 10.82 25.48
N TYR A 218 16.10 11.57 24.41
CA TYR A 218 16.27 13.02 24.47
C TYR A 218 14.96 13.70 24.95
N PRO A 219 15.02 14.77 25.77
CA PRO A 219 16.23 15.44 26.29
C PRO A 219 16.73 14.91 27.64
N ILE A 220 16.14 13.83 28.17
CA ILE A 220 16.50 13.33 29.52
C ILE A 220 17.85 12.63 29.49
N VAL A 221 18.09 11.85 28.43
CA VAL A 221 19.40 11.28 28.10
C VAL A 221 19.81 11.85 26.74
N GLU A 222 20.80 12.74 26.75
CA GLU A 222 21.31 13.39 25.54
C GLU A 222 22.15 12.40 24.72
N ASP A 223 23.09 11.72 25.38
CA ASP A 223 23.94 10.70 24.79
C ASP A 223 23.87 9.42 25.63
N LEU A 224 23.39 8.33 25.02
CA LEU A 224 23.35 7.01 25.66
C LEU A 224 24.67 6.27 25.43
N GLU A 225 25.31 5.87 26.50
CA GLU A 225 26.50 5.02 26.44
C GLU A 225 26.21 3.64 25.83
N LEU A 226 27.07 3.14 24.93
CA LEU A 226 26.82 1.90 24.19
C LEU A 226 26.72 0.63 25.05
N ASN A 227 27.35 0.67 26.22
CA ASN A 227 27.36 -0.40 27.23
C ASN A 227 26.50 -0.05 28.46
N TRP A 228 25.47 0.80 28.31
CA TRP A 228 24.53 1.22 29.36
C TRP A 228 23.95 0.06 30.18
N TYR A 229 23.88 -1.12 29.56
CA TYR A 229 23.37 -2.33 30.17
C TYR A 229 24.37 -2.99 31.13
N GLU A 230 25.68 -2.70 31.11
CA GLU A 230 26.66 -3.41 31.97
C GLU A 230 26.49 -3.09 33.46
N ASP A 231 26.15 -1.84 33.81
CA ASP A 231 25.79 -1.47 35.18
C ASP A 231 24.31 -1.81 35.43
N PRO A 232 23.99 -2.71 36.40
CA PRO A 232 22.61 -3.08 36.71
C PRO A 232 21.71 -1.89 37.06
N LYS A 233 22.24 -0.85 37.72
CA LYS A 233 21.44 0.30 38.17
C LYS A 233 21.10 1.23 37.01
N ARG A 234 22.07 1.45 36.12
CA ARG A 234 21.88 2.20 34.88
C ARG A 234 20.95 1.45 33.92
N ARG A 235 21.08 0.12 33.84
CA ARG A 235 20.18 -0.73 33.07
C ARG A 235 18.72 -0.55 33.50
N GLU A 236 18.46 -0.58 34.80
CA GLU A 236 17.12 -0.35 35.36
C GLU A 236 16.60 1.05 35.01
N GLU A 237 17.41 2.09 35.23
CA GLU A 237 17.07 3.48 34.89
C GLU A 237 16.68 3.66 33.41
N ILE A 238 17.48 3.13 32.49
CA ILE A 238 17.25 3.25 31.04
C ILE A 238 16.00 2.47 30.60
N VAL A 239 15.74 1.31 31.19
CA VAL A 239 14.51 0.56 30.93
C VAL A 239 13.28 1.33 31.41
N GLU A 240 13.29 1.88 32.63
CA GLU A 240 12.17 2.68 33.15
C GLU A 240 11.91 3.93 32.32
N LEU A 241 12.98 4.63 31.89
CA LEU A 241 12.87 5.77 31.00
C LEU A 241 12.30 5.38 29.64
N PHE A 242 12.74 4.25 29.07
CA PHE A 242 12.21 3.76 27.80
C PHE A 242 10.72 3.43 27.89
N GLU A 243 10.29 2.70 28.93
CA GLU A 243 8.88 2.39 29.13
C GLU A 243 8.04 3.68 29.19
N LYS A 244 8.47 4.64 29.99
CA LYS A 244 7.77 5.92 30.16
C LYS A 244 7.78 6.81 28.91
N MET A 245 8.89 6.90 28.19
CA MET A 245 9.06 7.88 27.10
C MET A 245 8.72 7.34 25.71
N VAL A 246 8.76 6.02 25.53
CA VAL A 246 8.59 5.36 24.22
C VAL A 246 7.36 4.47 24.23
N LEU A 247 7.19 3.60 25.23
CA LEU A 247 6.06 2.67 25.26
C LEU A 247 4.77 3.33 25.78
N HIS A 248 4.85 4.32 26.65
CA HIS A 248 3.68 5.02 27.19
C HIS A 248 3.37 6.27 26.35
N ALA A 249 3.35 6.10 25.04
CA ALA A 249 3.10 7.15 24.07
C ALA A 249 2.41 6.60 22.81
N ASP A 250 1.72 7.49 22.10
CA ASP A 250 1.26 7.26 20.73
C ASP A 250 2.18 7.99 19.73
N THR A 251 2.20 7.49 18.50
CA THR A 251 3.05 7.99 17.41
C THR A 251 2.23 8.13 16.13
N PRO A 252 2.59 9.03 15.20
CA PRO A 252 1.87 9.20 13.95
C PRO A 252 1.94 7.94 13.08
N ASN A 253 2.89 7.05 13.31
CA ASN A 253 2.94 5.73 12.65
C ASN A 253 1.68 4.90 12.96
N SER A 254 1.11 5.01 14.16
CA SER A 254 -0.14 4.34 14.54
C SER A 254 -1.36 4.79 13.70
N LEU A 255 -1.28 5.88 12.94
CA LEU A 255 -2.36 6.33 12.05
C LEU A 255 -2.71 5.31 10.95
N GLY A 256 -1.80 4.39 10.60
CA GLY A 256 -2.12 3.32 9.67
C GLY A 256 -3.29 2.42 10.12
N ALA A 257 -3.65 2.45 11.42
CA ALA A 257 -4.82 1.75 11.97
C ALA A 257 -6.14 2.16 11.35
N THR A 258 -6.20 3.36 10.77
CA THR A 258 -7.41 3.82 10.08
C THR A 258 -7.77 2.94 8.90
N ALA A 259 -6.81 2.34 8.17
CA ALA A 259 -7.11 1.41 7.09
C ALA A 259 -7.76 0.11 7.60
N LEU A 260 -7.28 -0.43 8.73
CA LEU A 260 -7.83 -1.65 9.33
C LEU A 260 -9.29 -1.46 9.76
N VAL A 261 -9.57 -0.30 10.37
CA VAL A 261 -10.93 0.05 10.80
C VAL A 261 -11.81 0.44 9.61
N THR A 262 -11.26 1.11 8.59
CA THR A 262 -11.98 1.42 7.35
C THR A 262 -12.33 0.16 6.57
N ASN A 263 -11.46 -0.85 6.55
CA ASN A 263 -11.75 -2.17 5.99
C ASN A 263 -13.00 -2.80 6.64
N ALA A 264 -13.15 -2.69 7.97
CA ALA A 264 -14.38 -3.13 8.64
C ALA A 264 -15.61 -2.32 8.19
N TYR A 265 -15.50 -1.00 8.03
CA TYR A 265 -16.57 -0.17 7.46
C TYR A 265 -16.95 -0.62 6.05
N LEU A 266 -15.98 -0.88 5.17
CA LEU A 266 -16.25 -1.27 3.77
C LEU A 266 -17.03 -2.59 3.66
N TYR A 267 -16.88 -3.49 4.63
CA TYR A 267 -17.68 -4.71 4.74
C TYR A 267 -19.07 -4.49 5.34
N THR A 268 -19.22 -3.58 6.32
CA THR A 268 -20.42 -3.56 7.17
C THR A 268 -21.30 -2.33 7.02
N GLY A 269 -20.76 -1.21 6.54
CA GLY A 269 -21.41 0.10 6.57
C GLY A 269 -21.72 0.61 7.99
N ASP A 270 -21.07 0.07 9.02
CA ASP A 270 -21.35 0.46 10.41
C ASP A 270 -20.64 1.77 10.75
N GLU A 271 -21.44 2.81 11.01
CA GLU A 271 -21.00 4.17 11.31
C GLU A 271 -20.02 4.27 12.49
N LYS A 272 -19.99 3.30 13.41
CA LYS A 272 -19.01 3.32 14.51
C LYS A 272 -17.56 3.28 14.02
N TYR A 273 -17.29 2.55 12.93
CA TYR A 273 -15.97 2.44 12.34
C TYR A 273 -15.55 3.76 11.69
N LYS A 274 -16.45 4.35 10.90
CA LYS A 274 -16.25 5.67 10.29
C LYS A 274 -16.00 6.73 11.36
N ARG A 275 -16.83 6.80 12.39
CA ARG A 275 -16.65 7.75 13.51
C ARG A 275 -15.28 7.60 14.17
N TRP A 276 -14.83 6.39 14.48
CA TRP A 276 -13.52 6.19 15.10
C TRP A 276 -12.38 6.66 14.20
N VAL A 277 -12.43 6.34 12.89
CA VAL A 277 -11.40 6.79 11.92
C VAL A 277 -11.29 8.30 11.91
N LEU A 278 -12.44 9.01 11.89
CA LEU A 278 -12.45 10.48 11.89
C LEU A 278 -11.97 11.03 13.22
N GLU A 279 -12.49 10.56 14.35
CA GLU A 279 -12.10 11.05 15.68
C GLU A 279 -10.59 10.88 15.94
N TYR A 280 -10.02 9.75 15.53
CA TYR A 280 -8.60 9.48 15.70
C TYR A 280 -7.72 10.33 14.76
N THR A 281 -8.10 10.44 13.47
CA THR A 281 -7.40 11.27 12.49
C THR A 281 -7.45 12.75 12.87
N GLU A 282 -8.60 13.25 13.29
CA GLU A 282 -8.80 14.65 13.73
C GLU A 282 -7.99 14.97 14.98
N ALA A 283 -7.89 14.03 15.93
CA ALA A 283 -7.05 14.23 17.11
C ALA A 283 -5.58 14.46 16.74
N TRP A 284 -5.07 13.76 15.71
CA TRP A 284 -3.73 13.98 15.18
C TRP A 284 -3.59 15.28 14.38
N LEU A 285 -4.59 15.64 13.57
CA LEU A 285 -4.64 16.96 12.91
C LEU A 285 -4.60 18.11 13.93
N ASP A 286 -5.36 18.01 15.02
CA ASP A 286 -5.37 19.02 16.08
C ASP A 286 -4.03 19.10 16.82
N ARG A 287 -3.33 17.98 16.99
CA ARG A 287 -1.97 17.94 17.56
C ARG A 287 -0.98 18.60 16.60
N MET A 288 -1.03 18.28 15.32
CA MET A 288 -0.21 18.90 14.27
C MET A 288 -0.41 20.42 14.21
N ARG A 289 -1.66 20.89 14.17
CA ARG A 289 -1.99 22.33 14.15
C ARG A 289 -1.50 23.06 15.40
N ARG A 290 -1.62 22.45 16.59
CA ARG A 290 -1.04 22.97 17.85
C ARG A 290 0.49 22.96 17.87
N ASN A 291 1.11 22.21 16.97
CA ASN A 291 2.55 22.12 16.79
C ASN A 291 3.00 22.85 15.51
N ASN A 292 2.37 23.98 15.20
CA ASN A 292 2.71 24.86 14.08
C ASN A 292 2.67 24.18 12.70
N GLY A 293 1.76 23.21 12.51
CA GLY A 293 1.63 22.47 11.25
C GLY A 293 2.63 21.32 11.09
N ILE A 294 3.51 21.09 12.06
CA ILE A 294 4.46 19.97 12.06
C ILE A 294 3.84 18.80 12.80
N MET A 295 3.84 17.61 12.20
CA MET A 295 3.35 16.41 12.87
C MET A 295 4.26 16.06 14.06
N PRO A 296 3.79 16.13 15.32
CA PRO A 296 4.60 15.62 16.44
C PRO A 296 4.76 14.10 16.31
N ASP A 297 5.93 13.57 16.66
CA ASP A 297 6.18 12.13 16.56
C ASP A 297 6.00 11.37 17.89
N ASN A 298 5.59 12.07 18.95
CA ASN A 298 5.31 11.49 20.25
C ASN A 298 4.24 12.27 21.02
N VAL A 299 3.28 11.54 21.58
CA VAL A 299 2.16 12.07 22.36
C VAL A 299 1.94 11.17 23.56
N GLY A 300 1.98 11.73 24.78
CA GLY A 300 1.77 10.95 26.01
C GLY A 300 0.32 10.54 26.22
N HIS A 301 0.06 9.74 27.26
CA HIS A 301 -1.27 9.20 27.55
C HIS A 301 -2.35 10.25 27.83
N THR A 302 -1.99 11.51 28.14
CA THR A 302 -2.97 12.59 28.29
C THR A 302 -3.18 13.41 27.02
N GLY A 303 -2.72 12.92 25.86
CA GLY A 303 -2.83 13.61 24.57
C GLY A 303 -1.91 14.83 24.44
N LYS A 304 -0.97 15.01 25.38
CA LYS A 304 0.02 16.10 25.39
C LYS A 304 1.23 15.73 24.54
N ILE A 305 1.61 16.65 23.65
CA ILE A 305 2.81 16.55 22.83
C ILE A 305 4.05 16.65 23.73
N GLY A 306 5.00 15.72 23.60
CA GLY A 306 6.22 15.75 24.39
C GLY A 306 6.01 15.58 25.90
N GLU A 307 4.90 14.95 26.33
CA GLU A 307 4.50 14.86 27.75
C GLU A 307 5.61 14.31 28.65
N HIS A 308 6.29 13.28 28.18
CA HIS A 308 7.38 12.61 28.90
C HIS A 308 8.77 13.08 28.41
N ARG A 309 8.82 14.17 27.62
CA ARG A 309 10.03 14.70 26.96
C ARG A 309 10.23 16.21 27.18
N ASN A 310 9.76 16.75 28.29
CA ASN A 310 9.86 18.19 28.61
C ASN A 310 9.33 19.10 27.46
N GLY A 311 8.31 18.65 26.74
CA GLY A 311 7.70 19.39 25.63
C GLY A 311 8.39 19.23 24.27
N VAL A 312 9.45 18.42 24.16
CA VAL A 312 10.07 18.10 22.86
C VAL A 312 9.13 17.23 22.03
N TRP A 313 8.73 17.74 20.86
CA TRP A 313 7.74 17.13 19.96
C TRP A 313 8.30 16.06 19.02
N TRP A 314 9.62 15.89 19.01
CA TRP A 314 10.34 14.89 18.21
C TRP A 314 11.07 13.84 19.06
N GLY A 315 11.49 12.74 18.44
CA GLY A 315 12.30 11.68 19.07
C GLY A 315 11.51 10.45 19.53
N GLY A 316 10.22 10.38 19.20
CA GLY A 316 9.38 9.19 19.34
C GLY A 316 9.84 8.01 18.48
N GLN A 317 9.11 6.91 18.60
CA GLN A 317 9.37 5.70 17.84
C GLN A 317 9.18 5.97 16.33
N TYR A 318 10.17 5.59 15.52
CA TYR A 318 10.27 5.88 14.08
C TYR A 318 9.89 7.32 13.71
N GLY A 319 10.20 8.26 14.60
CA GLY A 319 9.90 9.68 14.45
C GLY A 319 10.94 10.46 13.67
N TRP A 320 10.88 11.78 13.72
CA TRP A 320 11.77 12.69 12.98
C TRP A 320 13.26 12.53 13.31
N ASN A 321 13.63 11.94 14.45
CA ASN A 321 15.03 11.67 14.76
C ASN A 321 15.56 10.35 14.17
N HIS A 322 14.71 9.52 13.59
CA HIS A 322 15.10 8.25 12.97
C HIS A 322 15.45 8.45 11.48
N TYR A 323 16.46 7.72 10.98
CA TYR A 323 16.94 7.84 9.59
C TYR A 323 15.92 7.39 8.52
N GLN A 324 14.93 6.57 8.87
CA GLN A 324 13.75 6.29 8.02
C GLN A 324 12.45 6.84 8.61
N GLY A 325 12.53 7.74 9.59
CA GLY A 325 11.35 8.23 10.28
C GLY A 325 10.38 8.95 9.36
N TYR A 326 10.89 9.87 8.53
CA TYR A 326 10.08 10.55 7.51
C TYR A 326 9.35 9.52 6.62
N ASN A 327 10.04 8.48 6.16
CA ASN A 327 9.48 7.44 5.31
C ASN A 327 8.29 6.75 6.01
N ILE A 328 8.55 6.19 7.19
CA ILE A 328 7.58 5.39 7.96
C ILE A 328 6.37 6.23 8.38
N MET A 329 6.59 7.44 8.88
CA MET A 329 5.49 8.33 9.29
C MET A 329 4.60 8.66 8.09
N PHE A 330 5.18 9.01 6.94
CA PHE A 330 4.41 9.42 5.77
C PHE A 330 3.48 8.32 5.26
N HIS A 331 3.84 7.04 5.38
CA HIS A 331 2.93 5.94 5.03
C HIS A 331 1.61 6.04 5.81
N SER A 332 1.70 6.16 7.13
CA SER A 332 0.53 6.23 8.01
C SER A 332 -0.23 7.54 7.89
N LEU A 333 0.46 8.66 7.62
CA LEU A 333 -0.19 9.93 7.29
C LEU A 333 -0.98 9.82 5.99
N THR A 334 -0.42 9.18 4.96
CA THR A 334 -1.11 8.96 3.68
C THR A 334 -2.34 8.11 3.90
N ILE A 335 -2.19 6.99 4.61
CA ILE A 335 -3.28 6.06 4.91
C ILE A 335 -4.44 6.78 5.63
N ALA A 336 -4.16 7.56 6.67
CA ALA A 336 -5.21 8.25 7.41
C ALA A 336 -5.90 9.34 6.60
N ALA A 337 -5.14 10.17 5.87
CA ALA A 337 -5.71 11.19 5.00
C ALA A 337 -6.63 10.58 3.92
N GLU A 338 -6.18 9.49 3.31
CA GLU A 338 -6.92 8.78 2.27
C GLU A 338 -8.16 8.07 2.79
N CYS A 339 -8.10 7.45 3.97
CA CYS A 339 -9.26 6.83 4.63
C CYS A 339 -10.31 7.88 5.01
N ALA A 340 -9.89 8.98 5.64
CA ALA A 340 -10.80 10.05 6.04
C ALA A 340 -11.48 10.70 4.82
N LEU A 341 -10.72 11.00 3.75
CA LEU A 341 -11.28 11.49 2.48
C LEU A 341 -12.26 10.48 1.87
N LEU A 342 -11.92 9.19 1.85
CA LEU A 342 -12.78 8.13 1.29
C LEU A 342 -14.14 8.07 2.01
N LEU A 343 -14.14 8.23 3.33
CA LEU A 343 -15.34 8.11 4.16
C LEU A 343 -16.22 9.38 4.19
N THR A 344 -15.68 10.54 3.78
CA THR A 344 -16.34 11.84 3.96
C THR A 344 -16.50 12.65 2.68
N GLY A 345 -15.62 12.46 1.71
CA GLY A 345 -15.44 13.38 0.58
C GLY A 345 -14.84 14.73 0.94
N ASP A 346 -14.34 14.90 2.17
CA ASP A 346 -13.71 16.15 2.60
C ASP A 346 -12.21 16.17 2.25
N PHE A 347 -11.86 17.01 1.27
CA PHE A 347 -10.48 17.23 0.85
C PHE A 347 -9.62 17.94 1.91
N GLY A 348 -10.22 18.49 2.97
CA GLY A 348 -9.52 19.09 4.10
C GLY A 348 -8.59 18.11 4.82
N TYR A 349 -8.91 16.81 4.85
CA TYR A 349 -8.04 15.80 5.47
C TYR A 349 -6.68 15.65 4.75
N LEU A 350 -6.56 16.10 3.50
CA LEU A 350 -5.27 16.12 2.78
C LEU A 350 -4.25 17.11 3.36
N GLU A 351 -4.68 18.02 4.25
CA GLU A 351 -3.78 18.86 5.05
C GLU A 351 -2.73 18.04 5.81
N LEU A 352 -3.12 16.84 6.29
CA LEU A 352 -2.25 15.94 7.04
C LEU A 352 -0.95 15.62 6.28
N LEU A 353 -1.05 15.43 4.96
CA LEU A 353 0.09 15.20 4.07
C LEU A 353 0.71 16.50 3.58
N ARG A 354 -0.13 17.40 3.05
CA ARG A 354 0.32 18.62 2.38
C ARG A 354 1.21 19.48 3.27
N SER A 355 0.86 19.59 4.55
CA SER A 355 1.65 20.35 5.53
C SER A 355 3.06 19.78 5.73
N GLN A 356 3.21 18.44 5.76
CA GLN A 356 4.52 17.82 5.95
C GLN A 356 5.37 17.88 4.68
N ILE A 357 4.75 17.74 3.49
CA ILE A 357 5.44 17.90 2.20
C ILE A 357 5.95 19.34 2.04
N GLN A 358 5.11 20.33 2.34
CA GLN A 358 5.52 21.74 2.29
C GLN A 358 6.65 22.04 3.29
N LEU A 359 6.56 21.54 4.52
CA LEU A 359 7.62 21.66 5.53
C LEU A 359 8.97 21.12 5.02
N LEU A 360 8.98 19.91 4.43
CA LEU A 360 10.20 19.32 3.89
C LEU A 360 10.72 20.07 2.67
N LEU A 361 9.83 20.63 1.84
CA LEU A 361 10.20 21.44 0.68
C LEU A 361 10.79 22.80 1.06
N GLU A 362 10.24 23.44 2.09
CA GLU A 362 10.78 24.69 2.64
C GLU A 362 12.15 24.51 3.28
N ASN A 363 12.45 23.30 3.77
CA ASN A 363 13.75 22.94 4.33
C ASN A 363 14.62 22.17 3.33
N SER A 364 14.21 22.03 2.07
CA SER A 364 15.06 21.41 1.05
C SER A 364 16.20 22.35 0.66
N ILE A 365 17.35 21.76 0.31
CA ILE A 365 18.51 22.51 -0.19
C ILE A 365 18.86 22.06 -1.61
N THR A 366 19.46 22.95 -2.39
CA THR A 366 20.02 22.61 -3.70
C THR A 366 21.51 22.32 -3.53
N ARG A 367 21.94 21.12 -3.93
CA ARG A 367 23.36 20.72 -3.96
C ARG A 367 24.14 21.53 -5.00
N GLU A 368 25.47 21.45 -4.95
CA GLU A 368 26.35 22.15 -5.88
C GLU A 368 26.14 21.77 -7.35
N ASP A 369 25.65 20.57 -7.63
CA ASP A 369 25.31 20.06 -8.97
C ASP A 369 23.90 20.44 -9.44
N GLY A 370 23.11 21.13 -8.61
CA GLY A 370 21.74 21.52 -8.90
C GLY A 370 20.67 20.55 -8.38
N GLN A 371 21.03 19.40 -7.80
CA GLN A 371 20.05 18.45 -7.26
C GLN A 371 19.34 19.03 -6.03
N LEU A 372 18.01 19.08 -6.06
CA LEU A 372 17.17 19.37 -4.91
C LEU A 372 17.13 18.13 -4.00
N ILE A 373 17.47 18.33 -2.73
CA ILE A 373 17.44 17.30 -1.70
C ILE A 373 16.65 17.80 -0.49
N MET A 374 15.88 16.90 0.12
CA MET A 374 15.14 17.17 1.35
C MET A 374 15.86 16.58 2.57
N PRO A 375 15.75 17.21 3.76
CA PRO A 375 16.22 16.61 4.99
C PRO A 375 15.33 15.44 5.37
N THR A 376 15.92 14.40 5.96
CA THR A 376 15.22 13.17 6.39
C THR A 376 15.10 13.06 7.91
N ARG A 377 15.74 13.99 8.64
CA ARG A 377 15.89 13.92 10.09
C ARG A 377 15.86 15.31 10.76
N TYR A 378 15.35 15.34 11.99
CA TYR A 378 15.34 16.48 12.91
C TYR A 378 15.96 16.10 14.26
N GLY A 379 16.70 17.01 14.88
CA GLY A 379 17.33 16.81 16.19
C GLY A 379 17.49 18.11 16.99
N PRO A 380 18.37 18.12 18.02
CA PRO A 380 18.59 19.29 18.89
C PRO A 380 18.99 20.55 18.11
N ASP A 381 19.75 20.38 17.03
CA ASP A 381 20.25 21.46 16.17
C ASP A 381 19.31 21.78 14.98
N GLY A 382 18.12 21.18 14.94
CA GLY A 382 17.15 21.34 13.85
C GLY A 382 17.26 20.25 12.77
N TRP A 383 16.96 20.63 11.51
CA TRP A 383 17.03 19.73 10.35
C TRP A 383 18.47 19.34 10.04
N CYS A 384 18.72 18.05 9.82
CA CYS A 384 20.05 17.52 9.57
C CYS A 384 20.38 17.49 8.07
N TYR A 385 21.52 18.06 7.68
CA TYR A 385 22.01 18.07 6.29
C TYR A 385 23.34 17.33 6.07
N ASP A 386 23.90 16.75 7.14
CA ASP A 386 25.16 16.03 7.06
C ASP A 386 25.05 14.76 6.21
N PRO A 387 26.12 14.34 5.51
CA PRO A 387 26.12 13.08 4.78
C PRO A 387 26.15 11.87 5.73
N PRO A 388 25.82 10.66 5.23
CA PRO A 388 26.01 9.40 5.96
C PRO A 388 27.41 9.23 6.52
N VAL A 389 27.46 8.96 7.82
CA VAL A 389 28.69 8.54 8.49
C VAL A 389 28.90 7.06 8.21
N GLY A 390 30.03 6.74 7.59
CA GLY A 390 30.41 5.37 7.24
C GLY A 390 30.62 4.47 8.47
N PRO A 391 30.84 3.15 8.25
CA PRO A 391 31.12 2.23 9.34
C PRO A 391 32.36 2.65 10.13
N SER A 392 32.30 2.50 11.44
CA SER A 392 33.41 2.81 12.33
C SER A 392 33.54 1.74 13.42
N ASN A 393 34.78 1.45 13.80
CA ASN A 393 35.06 0.63 14.97
C ASN A 393 35.21 1.57 16.15
N ASP A 394 34.21 1.57 17.04
CA ASP A 394 34.32 2.17 18.36
C ASP A 394 35.05 1.18 19.29
N ASP A 395 35.76 1.67 20.31
CA ASP A 395 36.48 0.81 21.27
C ASP A 395 35.52 -0.07 22.10
N ILE A 396 34.21 0.23 22.07
CA ILE A 396 33.16 -0.47 22.83
C ILE A 396 32.35 -1.43 21.94
N LEU A 397 31.78 -0.98 20.82
CA LEU A 397 31.00 -1.82 19.89
C LEU A 397 31.20 -1.38 18.41
N PRO A 398 31.19 -2.31 17.44
CA PRO A 398 31.23 -1.95 16.02
C PRO A 398 29.97 -1.20 15.61
N LYS A 399 30.13 -0.17 14.76
CA LYS A 399 29.03 0.64 14.19
C LYS A 399 28.90 0.39 12.69
N ARG A 400 27.72 -0.05 12.24
CA ARG A 400 27.47 -0.43 10.83
C ARG A 400 27.42 0.74 9.83
N GLY A 401 27.35 2.00 10.29
CA GLY A 401 27.32 3.18 9.41
C GLY A 401 26.02 3.36 8.61
N VAL A 402 24.87 3.04 9.20
CA VAL A 402 23.56 3.19 8.54
C VAL A 402 22.96 4.54 8.91
N TYR A 403 23.01 5.50 7.99
CA TYR A 403 22.28 6.76 8.04
C TYR A 403 21.84 7.13 6.63
N THR A 404 20.60 7.58 6.49
CA THR A 404 20.11 8.20 5.27
C THR A 404 20.27 9.70 5.46
N GLY A 405 21.24 10.30 4.75
CA GLY A 405 21.39 11.76 4.72
C GLY A 405 20.24 12.44 4.00
N PRO A 406 20.35 13.73 3.68
CA PRO A 406 19.46 14.36 2.74
C PRO A 406 19.40 13.56 1.45
N ILE A 407 18.20 13.39 0.90
CA ILE A 407 17.96 12.59 -0.30
C ILE A 407 17.19 13.39 -1.34
N PRO A 408 17.30 13.03 -2.62
CA PRO A 408 16.32 13.41 -3.62
C PRO A 408 14.90 13.04 -3.18
N TRP A 409 13.92 13.80 -3.66
CA TRP A 409 12.51 13.56 -3.37
C TRP A 409 12.03 12.20 -3.90
N ARG A 410 11.08 11.56 -3.20
CA ARG A 410 10.41 10.34 -3.67
C ARG A 410 8.99 10.66 -4.11
N MET A 411 8.41 9.84 -4.98
CA MET A 411 7.09 10.13 -5.55
C MET A 411 5.93 9.58 -4.75
N GLN A 412 6.13 8.68 -3.78
CA GLN A 412 5.02 8.02 -3.10
C GLN A 412 3.99 9.00 -2.51
N GLU A 413 4.35 9.81 -1.52
CA GLU A 413 3.42 10.79 -0.91
C GLU A 413 2.90 11.84 -1.90
N LEU A 414 3.71 12.22 -2.89
CA LEU A 414 3.35 13.19 -3.91
C LEU A 414 2.26 12.65 -4.84
N ALA A 415 2.46 11.44 -5.36
CA ALA A 415 1.52 10.77 -6.25
C ALA A 415 0.19 10.50 -5.53
N HIS A 416 0.23 10.06 -4.28
CA HIS A 416 -0.98 9.88 -3.47
C HIS A 416 -1.72 11.20 -3.21
N LEU A 417 -1.01 12.27 -2.83
CA LEU A 417 -1.63 13.58 -2.59
C LEU A 417 -2.28 14.13 -3.87
N TYR A 418 -1.54 14.15 -4.98
CA TYR A 418 -2.06 14.65 -6.25
C TYR A 418 -3.18 13.77 -6.79
N HIS A 419 -3.08 12.44 -6.69
CA HIS A 419 -4.14 11.55 -7.13
C HIS A 419 -5.43 11.76 -6.32
N ALA A 420 -5.30 11.90 -5.00
CA ALA A 420 -6.44 12.18 -4.14
C ALA A 420 -7.08 13.53 -4.49
N SER A 421 -6.29 14.60 -4.63
CA SER A 421 -6.80 15.95 -4.80
C SER A 421 -7.20 16.29 -6.24
N MET A 422 -6.43 15.84 -7.23
CA MET A 422 -6.40 16.33 -8.61
C MET A 422 -6.40 17.86 -8.69
N SER A 423 -5.72 18.51 -7.73
CA SER A 423 -5.69 19.97 -7.61
C SER A 423 -4.51 20.57 -8.39
N PRO A 424 -4.66 21.78 -8.97
CA PRO A 424 -3.54 22.48 -9.57
C PRO A 424 -2.39 22.78 -8.59
N GLU A 425 -2.71 23.07 -7.32
CA GLU A 425 -1.71 23.37 -6.29
C GLU A 425 -0.79 22.17 -6.03
N ASP A 426 -1.37 20.97 -5.88
CA ASP A 426 -0.58 19.76 -5.65
C ASP A 426 0.18 19.34 -6.92
N TYR A 427 -0.33 19.68 -8.11
CA TYR A 427 0.39 19.49 -9.37
C TYR A 427 1.64 20.38 -9.49
N GLU A 428 1.48 21.66 -9.15
CA GLU A 428 2.57 22.65 -9.15
C GLU A 428 3.67 22.27 -8.14
N LEU A 429 3.28 21.67 -7.00
CA LEU A 429 4.21 21.13 -6.01
C LEU A 429 5.13 20.06 -6.60
N ILE A 430 4.57 19.09 -7.32
CA ILE A 430 5.34 18.01 -7.99
C ILE A 430 6.23 18.59 -9.08
N THR A 431 5.70 19.54 -9.86
CA THR A 431 6.44 20.22 -10.92
C THR A 431 7.67 20.94 -10.37
N ARG A 432 7.54 21.66 -9.25
CA ARG A 432 8.68 22.34 -8.59
C ARG A 432 9.75 21.35 -8.13
N ILE A 433 9.35 20.17 -7.65
CA ILE A 433 10.27 19.11 -7.24
C ILE A 433 10.99 18.54 -8.47
N ARG A 434 10.25 18.26 -9.55
CA ARG A 434 10.80 17.78 -10.83
C ARG A 434 11.83 18.75 -11.41
N ASP A 435 11.55 20.05 -11.38
CA ASP A 435 12.45 21.07 -11.93
C ASP A 435 13.79 21.16 -11.17
N GLY A 436 13.84 20.64 -9.94
CA GLY A 436 15.06 20.48 -9.14
C GLY A 436 15.69 19.09 -9.21
N GLU A 437 15.13 18.14 -9.96
CA GLU A 437 15.73 16.82 -10.17
C GLU A 437 16.73 16.86 -11.33
N VAL A 438 17.99 16.48 -11.04
CA VAL A 438 19.06 16.39 -12.04
C VAL A 438 19.65 14.98 -12.14
N GLU A 439 19.49 14.14 -11.11
CA GLU A 439 20.08 12.81 -11.06
C GLU A 439 19.24 11.75 -11.81
N ARG A 440 17.90 11.81 -11.75
CA ARG A 440 16.99 10.83 -12.38
C ARG A 440 16.28 11.36 -13.63
N ASP A 441 16.15 10.51 -14.64
CA ASP A 441 15.23 10.74 -15.76
C ASP A 441 13.82 10.30 -15.37
N TRP A 442 12.90 11.27 -15.27
CA TRP A 442 11.50 11.00 -14.93
C TRP A 442 10.75 10.23 -16.01
N ASN A 443 11.32 9.96 -17.19
CA ASN A 443 10.68 9.11 -18.21
C ASN A 443 11.08 7.63 -18.10
N GLU A 444 12.13 7.32 -17.32
CA GLU A 444 12.61 5.95 -17.13
C GLU A 444 11.73 5.21 -16.11
N ILE A 445 11.48 3.93 -16.38
CA ILE A 445 10.95 3.02 -15.35
C ILE A 445 12.13 2.70 -14.42
N GLY A 446 12.06 3.12 -13.16
CA GLY A 446 13.11 2.89 -12.16
C GLY A 446 13.50 1.41 -11.95
N ASP A 447 14.49 1.16 -11.08
CA ASP A 447 15.12 -0.17 -10.92
C ASP A 447 14.21 -1.24 -10.27
N ARG A 448 14.52 -2.51 -10.58
CA ARG A 448 13.90 -3.83 -10.26
C ARG A 448 12.61 -3.81 -9.42
N GLY A 449 11.54 -4.43 -9.93
CA GLY A 449 10.18 -4.48 -9.37
C GLY A 449 9.96 -4.94 -7.92
N GLY A 450 11.01 -5.16 -7.14
CA GLY A 450 10.97 -5.38 -5.69
C GLY A 450 11.05 -4.10 -4.84
N GLU A 451 11.12 -2.91 -5.43
CA GLU A 451 10.93 -1.65 -4.68
C GLU A 451 9.54 -1.64 -4.02
N LYS A 452 9.39 -0.98 -2.85
CA LYS A 452 8.13 -0.98 -2.07
C LYS A 452 7.59 0.42 -1.75
N ASN A 453 8.49 1.37 -1.42
CA ASN A 453 8.19 2.57 -0.62
C ASN A 453 8.80 3.90 -1.18
N GLY A 454 9.24 3.93 -2.42
CA GLY A 454 9.77 5.10 -3.12
C GLY A 454 8.80 5.68 -4.15
N GLY A 455 7.91 4.85 -4.72
CA GLY A 455 7.04 5.27 -5.82
C GLY A 455 7.80 5.41 -7.15
N GLU A 456 8.80 4.57 -7.38
CA GLU A 456 9.71 4.66 -8.54
C GLU A 456 8.98 4.58 -9.88
N THR A 457 7.86 3.85 -9.96
CA THR A 457 7.05 3.76 -11.18
C THR A 457 6.14 4.98 -11.39
N GLU A 458 5.92 5.81 -10.36
CA GLU A 458 5.05 6.99 -10.43
C GLU A 458 5.71 8.17 -11.16
N PHE A 459 7.06 8.27 -11.16
CA PHE A 459 7.78 9.31 -11.90
C PHE A 459 7.44 9.27 -13.41
N ALA A 460 7.62 8.10 -14.02
CA ALA A 460 7.35 7.86 -15.44
C ALA A 460 5.88 8.01 -15.81
N ARG A 461 5.00 7.62 -14.89
CA ARG A 461 3.55 7.79 -15.02
C ARG A 461 3.13 9.26 -14.97
N PHE A 462 3.72 10.05 -14.08
CA PHE A 462 3.42 11.48 -13.98
C PHE A 462 3.66 12.20 -15.32
N GLN A 463 4.76 11.86 -16.00
CA GLN A 463 5.11 12.39 -17.32
C GLN A 463 4.15 11.93 -18.44
N TYR A 464 3.50 10.78 -18.29
CA TYR A 464 2.58 10.25 -19.30
C TYR A 464 1.34 11.14 -19.51
N TYR A 465 0.74 11.63 -18.42
CA TYR A 465 -0.48 12.44 -18.52
C TYR A 465 -0.26 13.83 -19.15
N ASP A 466 0.98 14.34 -19.13
CA ASP A 466 1.42 15.55 -19.84
C ASP A 466 1.85 15.27 -21.29
N GLY A 467 1.82 14.01 -21.74
CA GLY A 467 2.31 13.60 -23.06
C GLY A 467 3.82 13.62 -23.21
N LEU A 468 4.58 13.75 -22.10
CA LEU A 468 6.04 13.76 -22.08
C LEU A 468 6.62 12.33 -22.16
N ASN A 469 5.86 11.31 -21.77
CA ASN A 469 6.23 9.90 -21.85
C ASN A 469 5.14 9.04 -22.53
N PRO A 470 4.79 9.30 -23.81
CA PRO A 470 3.56 8.77 -24.45
C PRO A 470 3.54 7.24 -24.63
N ASP A 471 4.70 6.59 -24.63
CA ASP A 471 4.88 5.14 -24.73
C ASP A 471 5.03 4.45 -23.36
N TRP A 472 4.87 5.21 -22.26
CA TRP A 472 4.94 4.71 -20.88
C TRP A 472 4.10 3.44 -20.61
N PRO A 473 2.83 3.32 -21.07
CA PRO A 473 2.03 2.13 -20.78
C PRO A 473 2.71 0.83 -21.25
N GLU A 474 3.30 0.84 -22.45
CA GLU A 474 4.03 -0.33 -22.96
C GLU A 474 5.36 -0.54 -22.23
N LYS A 475 6.06 0.55 -21.86
CA LYS A 475 7.32 0.48 -21.09
C LYS A 475 7.12 -0.17 -19.72
N ILE A 476 6.12 0.26 -18.94
CA ILE A 476 5.88 -0.28 -17.60
C ILE A 476 5.43 -1.74 -17.65
N LEU A 477 4.51 -2.09 -18.57
CA LEU A 477 4.06 -3.47 -18.76
C LEU A 477 5.22 -4.39 -19.19
N SER A 478 6.08 -3.91 -20.09
CA SER A 478 7.29 -4.64 -20.49
C SER A 478 8.29 -4.81 -19.33
N ALA A 479 8.37 -3.83 -18.42
CA ALA A 479 9.22 -3.92 -17.25
C ALA A 479 8.70 -4.97 -16.25
N GLU A 480 7.40 -4.94 -15.94
CA GLU A 480 6.79 -5.96 -15.08
C GLU A 480 6.85 -7.35 -15.70
N TYR A 481 6.68 -7.47 -17.03
CA TYR A 481 6.84 -8.76 -17.73
C TYR A 481 8.24 -9.32 -17.54
N ARG A 482 9.28 -8.48 -17.66
CA ARG A 482 10.67 -8.90 -17.43
C ARG A 482 10.89 -9.37 -15.99
N TRP A 483 10.37 -8.65 -15.00
CA TRP A 483 10.51 -9.02 -13.59
C TRP A 483 9.78 -10.32 -13.25
N ALA A 484 8.55 -10.48 -13.76
CA ALA A 484 7.79 -11.73 -13.66
C ALA A 484 8.53 -12.90 -14.31
N LEU A 485 9.13 -12.68 -15.49
CA LEU A 485 9.89 -13.69 -16.22
C LEU A 485 11.17 -14.08 -15.46
N GLU A 486 11.88 -13.12 -14.87
CA GLU A 486 13.06 -13.39 -14.03
C GLU A 486 12.70 -14.21 -12.78
N ALA A 487 11.57 -13.89 -12.13
CA ALA A 487 11.06 -14.68 -11.01
C ALA A 487 10.66 -16.10 -11.47
N PHE A 488 9.94 -16.22 -12.57
CA PHE A 488 9.56 -17.50 -13.19
C PHE A 488 10.79 -18.37 -13.52
N ASP A 489 11.79 -17.82 -14.20
CA ASP A 489 13.00 -18.55 -14.56
C ASP A 489 13.81 -18.95 -13.32
N LYS A 490 13.90 -18.08 -12.31
CA LYS A 490 14.52 -18.43 -11.02
C LYS A 490 13.83 -19.65 -10.40
N MET A 491 12.50 -19.68 -10.38
CA MET A 491 11.76 -20.84 -9.87
C MET A 491 11.94 -22.07 -10.76
N ARG A 492 12.00 -21.94 -12.08
CA ARG A 492 12.20 -23.06 -13.00
C ARG A 492 13.59 -23.69 -12.85
N LEU A 493 14.61 -22.88 -12.61
CA LEU A 493 16.01 -23.29 -12.49
C LEU A 493 16.41 -23.80 -11.09
N ASP A 494 15.60 -23.55 -10.07
CA ASP A 494 15.90 -23.95 -8.69
C ASP A 494 15.79 -25.47 -8.49
N ASP A 495 16.87 -26.23 -8.59
CA ASP A 495 16.85 -27.69 -8.47
C ASP A 495 17.03 -28.20 -7.03
N ARG A 496 17.01 -27.29 -6.04
CA ARG A 496 17.18 -27.61 -4.63
C ARG A 496 16.10 -28.57 -4.13
N ALA A 497 16.50 -29.53 -3.32
CA ALA A 497 15.56 -30.35 -2.56
C ALA A 497 14.91 -29.51 -1.45
N VAL A 498 13.74 -29.95 -0.95
CA VAL A 498 13.02 -29.25 0.15
C VAL A 498 13.92 -28.98 1.36
N GLU A 499 14.74 -29.97 1.75
CA GLU A 499 15.70 -29.83 2.86
C GLU A 499 16.70 -28.69 2.61
N GLU A 500 17.17 -28.52 1.38
CA GLU A 500 18.09 -27.46 1.01
C GLU A 500 17.38 -26.09 0.97
N ILE A 501 16.14 -26.02 0.50
CA ILE A 501 15.30 -24.80 0.56
C ILE A 501 15.15 -24.35 2.02
N VAL A 502 14.77 -25.27 2.92
CA VAL A 502 14.60 -24.99 4.35
C VAL A 502 15.91 -24.54 5.00
N THR A 503 17.02 -25.22 4.72
CA THR A 503 18.31 -24.94 5.38
C THR A 503 19.02 -23.70 4.83
N THR A 504 18.82 -23.32 3.57
CA THR A 504 19.36 -22.08 3.00
C THR A 504 18.47 -20.87 3.30
N ASN A 505 17.15 -21.08 3.47
CA ASN A 505 16.17 -20.07 3.86
C ASN A 505 16.21 -18.80 3.00
N PHE A 506 16.41 -18.94 1.69
CA PHE A 506 16.29 -17.81 0.77
C PHE A 506 14.84 -17.43 0.54
N PHE A 507 14.59 -16.12 0.44
CA PHE A 507 13.29 -15.59 0.07
C PHE A 507 12.77 -16.26 -1.22
N PRO A 508 11.54 -16.81 -1.19
CA PRO A 508 10.87 -17.30 -2.38
C PRO A 508 10.75 -16.18 -3.44
N PRO A 509 10.93 -16.48 -4.73
CA PRO A 509 10.61 -15.51 -5.77
C PRO A 509 9.10 -15.26 -5.79
N ASN A 510 8.66 -14.01 -5.65
CA ASN A 510 7.26 -13.64 -5.93
C ASN A 510 7.11 -13.37 -7.44
N PRO A 511 6.29 -14.14 -8.17
CA PRO A 511 6.11 -13.94 -9.61
C PRO A 511 5.06 -12.88 -9.95
N VAL A 512 4.30 -12.40 -8.98
CA VAL A 512 3.18 -11.48 -9.21
C VAL A 512 3.66 -10.04 -9.02
N PHE A 513 3.47 -9.21 -10.05
CA PHE A 513 3.75 -7.78 -10.09
C PHE A 513 2.50 -7.04 -10.56
N THR A 514 1.99 -6.13 -9.74
CA THR A 514 0.68 -5.48 -9.97
C THR A 514 0.76 -3.96 -10.00
N LYS A 515 1.94 -3.36 -9.88
CA LYS A 515 2.07 -1.90 -9.76
C LYS A 515 1.71 -1.23 -11.06
N GLY A 516 2.36 -1.65 -12.14
CA GLY A 516 2.11 -1.19 -13.50
C GLY A 516 0.68 -1.50 -13.91
N LEU A 517 0.23 -2.74 -13.69
CA LEU A 517 -1.18 -3.13 -13.95
C LEU A 517 -2.18 -2.25 -13.21
N THR A 518 -1.96 -1.92 -11.94
CA THR A 518 -2.84 -1.01 -11.17
C THR A 518 -2.86 0.38 -11.79
N GLN A 519 -1.70 0.89 -12.20
CA GLN A 519 -1.59 2.22 -12.80
C GLN A 519 -2.25 2.28 -14.19
N VAL A 520 -1.99 1.30 -15.07
CA VAL A 520 -2.55 1.28 -16.42
C VAL A 520 -4.04 0.97 -16.42
N THR A 521 -4.51 -0.04 -15.66
CA THR A 521 -5.91 -0.45 -15.72
C THR A 521 -6.81 0.44 -14.86
N MET A 522 -6.38 0.82 -13.66
CA MET A 522 -7.26 1.50 -12.69
C MET A 522 -7.00 3.00 -12.57
N GLY A 523 -5.92 3.51 -13.17
CA GLY A 523 -5.49 4.89 -13.00
C GLY A 523 -5.13 5.20 -11.55
N ALA A 524 -4.71 4.21 -10.76
CA ALA A 524 -4.38 4.37 -9.35
C ALA A 524 -2.87 4.44 -9.11
N PRO A 525 -2.39 5.22 -8.12
CA PRO A 525 -1.05 5.03 -7.60
C PRO A 525 -0.94 3.63 -6.99
N GLN A 526 0.28 3.11 -6.89
CA GLN A 526 0.53 1.92 -6.08
C GLN A 526 -0.02 2.13 -4.67
N SER A 527 -0.76 1.15 -4.12
CA SER A 527 -1.16 1.19 -2.71
C SER A 527 0.05 1.35 -1.80
N VAL A 528 -0.10 2.10 -0.70
CA VAL A 528 0.94 2.18 0.33
C VAL A 528 1.22 0.77 0.84
N TYR A 529 2.46 0.30 0.68
CA TYR A 529 2.85 -1.08 0.97
C TYR A 529 2.55 -1.49 2.41
N ASN A 530 2.80 -0.58 3.36
CA ASN A 530 2.58 -0.79 4.79
C ASN A 530 1.11 -0.59 5.20
N GLY A 531 0.16 -1.15 4.44
CA GLY A 531 -1.25 -1.22 4.82
C GLY A 531 -2.13 -0.10 4.28
N GLY A 532 -1.89 0.36 3.05
CA GLY A 532 -2.79 1.24 2.30
C GLY A 532 -3.95 0.49 1.65
N LEU A 533 -5.10 1.16 1.54
CA LEU A 533 -6.22 0.70 0.73
C LEU A 533 -6.02 1.08 -0.75
N LEU A 534 -6.54 0.28 -1.67
CA LEU A 534 -6.56 0.59 -3.11
C LEU A 534 -7.24 1.95 -3.38
N ARG A 535 -6.65 2.75 -4.28
CA ARG A 535 -7.11 4.11 -4.63
C ARG A 535 -7.56 4.24 -6.09
N ALA A 536 -8.13 3.18 -6.68
CA ALA A 536 -8.55 3.15 -8.08
C ALA A 536 -9.48 4.31 -8.47
N THR A 537 -9.22 4.98 -9.60
CA THR A 537 -10.18 5.92 -10.20
C THR A 537 -11.34 5.16 -10.84
N VAL A 538 -11.03 4.03 -11.46
CA VAL A 538 -12.02 3.09 -12.00
C VAL A 538 -11.57 1.65 -11.76
N ARG A 539 -12.54 0.74 -11.72
CA ARG A 539 -12.30 -0.70 -11.60
C ARG A 539 -13.28 -1.49 -12.45
N TYR A 540 -12.90 -2.71 -12.84
CA TYR A 540 -13.67 -3.54 -13.77
C TYR A 540 -14.25 -4.80 -13.12
N TYR A 541 -15.31 -5.30 -13.75
CA TYR A 541 -15.90 -6.60 -13.44
C TYR A 541 -16.24 -7.34 -14.74
N ASP A 542 -16.03 -8.65 -14.71
CA ASP A 542 -16.42 -9.58 -15.75
C ASP A 542 -17.90 -9.91 -15.56
N ARG A 543 -18.73 -9.32 -16.43
CA ARG A 543 -20.18 -9.44 -16.36
C ARG A 543 -20.65 -10.85 -16.73
N ASP A 544 -19.91 -11.52 -17.60
CA ASP A 544 -20.30 -12.83 -18.13
C ASP A 544 -20.14 -13.92 -17.06
N ASN A 545 -19.06 -13.83 -16.27
CA ASN A 545 -18.75 -14.77 -15.20
C ASN A 545 -19.14 -14.29 -13.79
N ALA A 546 -19.67 -13.06 -13.66
CA ALA A 546 -20.01 -12.43 -12.38
C ALA A 546 -18.85 -12.50 -11.36
N ARG A 547 -17.67 -12.05 -11.80
CA ARG A 547 -16.44 -12.00 -10.99
C ARG A 547 -15.75 -10.64 -11.11
N PRO A 548 -14.91 -10.23 -10.15
CA PRO A 548 -14.14 -9.00 -10.29
C PRO A 548 -13.10 -9.08 -11.42
N GLY A 549 -12.67 -7.91 -11.86
CA GLY A 549 -11.59 -7.76 -12.84
C GLY A 549 -12.07 -7.72 -14.28
N LEU A 550 -11.13 -7.56 -15.20
CA LEU A 550 -11.37 -7.54 -16.63
C LEU A 550 -11.88 -8.91 -17.11
N PRO A 551 -12.83 -8.96 -18.05
CA PRO A 551 -13.16 -10.19 -18.75
C PRO A 551 -11.92 -10.77 -19.46
N GLY A 552 -11.94 -12.09 -19.72
CA GLY A 552 -10.89 -12.73 -20.52
C GLY A 552 -10.70 -12.02 -21.87
N ASP A 553 -9.46 -11.96 -22.35
CA ASP A 553 -9.04 -11.25 -23.58
C ASP A 553 -9.24 -9.73 -23.59
N VAL A 554 -9.76 -9.11 -22.52
CA VAL A 554 -9.94 -7.65 -22.46
C VAL A 554 -8.74 -7.00 -21.79
N ALA A 555 -8.20 -5.96 -22.43
CA ALA A 555 -7.20 -5.06 -21.87
C ALA A 555 -7.80 -3.68 -21.62
N ALA A 556 -7.28 -2.96 -20.62
CA ALA A 556 -7.76 -1.64 -20.24
C ALA A 556 -6.65 -0.63 -19.95
N LEU A 557 -6.80 0.59 -20.45
CA LEU A 557 -5.87 1.69 -20.19
C LEU A 557 -6.60 2.95 -19.74
N VAL A 558 -6.21 3.49 -18.59
CA VAL A 558 -6.56 4.83 -18.13
C VAL A 558 -5.56 5.83 -18.70
N ASP A 559 -5.97 6.52 -19.75
CA ASP A 559 -5.10 7.41 -20.53
C ASP A 559 -5.20 8.89 -20.11
N LYS A 560 -6.13 9.22 -19.21
CA LYS A 560 -6.33 10.58 -18.68
C LYS A 560 -6.91 10.54 -17.27
N LEU A 561 -6.41 11.41 -16.40
CA LEU A 561 -6.96 11.68 -15.07
C LEU A 561 -7.33 13.17 -14.95
N ALA A 562 -8.47 13.44 -14.33
CA ALA A 562 -8.94 14.79 -14.02
C ALA A 562 -9.80 14.78 -12.75
N SER A 563 -10.01 15.96 -12.16
CA SER A 563 -10.84 16.12 -10.96
C SER A 563 -12.33 15.81 -11.21
N ASP A 564 -12.78 15.94 -12.46
CA ASP A 564 -14.17 15.78 -12.92
C ASP A 564 -14.33 14.71 -14.01
N GLY A 565 -13.32 13.88 -14.27
CA GLY A 565 -13.41 12.84 -15.29
C GLY A 565 -12.18 11.95 -15.43
N VAL A 566 -12.32 10.93 -16.27
CA VAL A 566 -11.30 9.93 -16.58
C VAL A 566 -11.38 9.52 -18.06
N GLY A 567 -10.24 9.27 -18.67
CA GLY A 567 -10.15 8.66 -20.00
C GLY A 567 -9.90 7.15 -19.88
N ILE A 568 -10.65 6.33 -20.62
CA ILE A 568 -10.56 4.87 -20.56
C ILE A 568 -10.52 4.31 -21.97
N GLN A 569 -9.58 3.42 -22.26
CA GLN A 569 -9.57 2.59 -23.46
C GLN A 569 -9.83 1.14 -23.07
N LEU A 570 -10.74 0.48 -23.78
CA LEU A 570 -11.01 -0.95 -23.64
C LEU A 570 -10.80 -1.63 -24.99
N VAL A 571 -10.11 -2.76 -24.98
CA VAL A 571 -9.78 -3.54 -26.18
C VAL A 571 -10.11 -5.00 -25.94
N ASN A 572 -10.95 -5.60 -26.79
CA ASN A 572 -11.16 -7.04 -26.80
C ASN A 572 -10.25 -7.69 -27.84
N LEU A 573 -9.29 -8.47 -27.36
CA LEU A 573 -8.32 -9.19 -28.18
C LEU A 573 -8.89 -10.49 -28.78
N SER A 574 -10.04 -10.97 -28.29
CA SER A 574 -10.67 -12.15 -28.86
C SER A 574 -11.12 -11.88 -30.29
N THR A 575 -10.83 -12.81 -31.18
CA THR A 575 -11.29 -12.78 -32.57
C THR A 575 -12.62 -13.49 -32.78
N THR A 576 -13.18 -14.09 -31.73
CA THR A 576 -14.37 -14.95 -31.82
C THR A 576 -15.42 -14.66 -30.76
N GLU A 577 -15.01 -14.22 -29.56
CA GLU A 577 -15.90 -14.03 -28.42
C GLU A 577 -16.23 -12.55 -28.19
N THR A 578 -17.50 -12.27 -27.92
CA THR A 578 -17.92 -11.00 -27.33
C THR A 578 -17.65 -11.06 -25.83
N ARG A 579 -17.10 -9.98 -25.28
CA ARG A 579 -16.83 -9.83 -23.85
C ARG A 579 -17.69 -8.71 -23.26
N ASN A 580 -18.22 -8.89 -22.07
CA ASN A 580 -19.00 -7.86 -21.39
C ASN A 580 -18.29 -7.40 -20.11
N ALA A 581 -17.89 -6.14 -20.09
CA ALA A 581 -17.27 -5.50 -18.92
C ALA A 581 -18.28 -4.59 -18.21
N ILE A 582 -18.20 -4.54 -16.88
CA ILE A 582 -18.78 -3.47 -16.07
C ILE A 582 -17.63 -2.58 -15.61
N VAL A 583 -17.80 -1.27 -15.74
CA VAL A 583 -16.87 -0.27 -15.18
C VAL A 583 -17.52 0.36 -13.95
N GLN A 584 -16.78 0.42 -12.86
CA GLN A 584 -17.17 1.06 -11.60
C GLN A 584 -16.39 2.36 -11.38
N ALA A 585 -17.07 3.37 -10.83
CA ALA A 585 -16.47 4.65 -10.44
C ALA A 585 -15.84 4.54 -9.03
N GLY A 586 -14.51 4.58 -8.94
CA GLY A 586 -13.77 4.40 -7.69
C GLY A 586 -13.48 2.93 -7.34
N ALA A 587 -12.57 2.70 -6.41
CA ALA A 587 -12.22 1.35 -5.92
C ALA A 587 -13.39 0.66 -5.20
N PHE A 588 -14.21 1.46 -4.51
CA PHE A 588 -15.26 1.05 -3.59
C PHE A 588 -16.63 1.65 -3.95
N GLY A 589 -16.78 2.17 -5.18
CA GLY A 589 -18.03 2.80 -5.64
C GLY A 589 -18.30 4.17 -5.00
N GLU A 590 -17.26 4.82 -4.48
CA GLU A 590 -17.30 6.12 -3.80
C GLU A 590 -17.48 7.30 -4.79
N HIS A 591 -17.21 7.08 -6.07
CA HIS A 591 -17.43 8.07 -7.13
C HIS A 591 -18.77 7.83 -7.85
N GLN A 592 -19.17 8.77 -8.69
CA GLN A 592 -20.34 8.66 -9.56
C GLN A 592 -20.03 9.14 -10.97
N PHE A 593 -20.32 8.33 -11.98
CA PHE A 593 -20.25 8.76 -13.37
C PHE A 593 -21.39 9.70 -13.73
N THR A 594 -21.10 10.77 -14.47
CA THR A 594 -22.07 11.74 -14.94
C THR A 594 -22.51 11.44 -16.38
N GLY A 595 -21.56 11.16 -17.28
CA GLY A 595 -21.84 10.80 -18.67
C GLY A 595 -20.62 10.23 -19.38
N LEU A 596 -20.86 9.66 -20.56
CA LEU A 596 -19.86 9.08 -21.45
C LEU A 596 -19.83 9.87 -22.74
N LYS A 597 -18.63 10.14 -23.27
CA LYS A 597 -18.41 10.58 -24.65
C LYS A 597 -17.50 9.59 -25.34
N TYR A 598 -17.89 9.16 -26.55
CA TYR A 598 -17.13 8.20 -27.33
C TYR A 598 -17.46 8.33 -28.82
N ARG A 599 -16.66 7.66 -29.65
CA ARG A 599 -16.90 7.57 -31.10
C ARG A 599 -17.41 6.19 -31.48
N GLU A 600 -18.41 6.16 -32.33
CA GLU A 600 -18.94 4.94 -32.91
C GLU A 600 -18.53 4.83 -34.38
N MET A 601 -17.87 3.74 -34.76
CA MET A 601 -17.50 3.47 -36.14
C MET A 601 -18.75 3.09 -36.95
N ASN A 602 -18.95 3.72 -38.10
CA ASN A 602 -20.01 3.35 -39.03
C ASN A 602 -19.69 1.98 -39.67
N GLN A 603 -20.38 0.94 -39.22
CA GLN A 603 -20.20 -0.42 -39.74
C GLN A 603 -21.08 -0.73 -40.96
N GLU A 604 -21.95 0.19 -41.40
CA GLU A 604 -22.88 -0.09 -42.50
C GLU A 604 -22.16 -0.35 -43.83
N GLU A 605 -21.06 0.35 -44.08
CA GLU A 605 -20.26 0.12 -45.29
C GLU A 605 -19.63 -1.28 -45.31
N LEU A 606 -19.14 -1.77 -44.16
CA LEU A 606 -18.62 -3.13 -44.03
C LEU A 606 -19.70 -4.19 -44.27
N ARG A 607 -20.96 -3.90 -43.92
CA ARG A 607 -22.10 -4.80 -44.18
C ARG A 607 -22.49 -4.83 -45.65
N GLN A 608 -22.38 -3.69 -46.34
CA GLN A 608 -22.80 -3.57 -47.74
C GLN A 608 -21.70 -4.00 -48.72
N ASN A 609 -20.42 -3.82 -48.38
CA ASN A 609 -19.29 -4.15 -49.24
C ASN A 609 -18.12 -4.76 -48.44
N PRO A 610 -17.80 -6.06 -48.63
CA PRO A 610 -16.71 -6.73 -47.90
C PRO A 610 -15.31 -6.17 -48.21
N TYR A 611 -15.18 -5.33 -49.24
CA TYR A 611 -13.93 -4.65 -49.62
C TYR A 611 -13.99 -3.12 -49.44
N GLY A 612 -15.03 -2.59 -48.77
CA GLY A 612 -15.17 -1.15 -48.52
C GLY A 612 -13.95 -0.54 -47.81
N TRP A 613 -13.40 -1.29 -46.85
CA TRP A 613 -12.22 -0.92 -46.07
C TRP A 613 -10.94 -0.63 -46.88
N LEU A 614 -10.86 -1.09 -48.14
CA LEU A 614 -9.72 -0.81 -49.03
C LEU A 614 -9.80 0.58 -49.68
N ARG A 615 -10.95 1.26 -49.61
CA ARG A 615 -11.26 2.41 -50.47
C ARG A 615 -11.87 3.62 -49.76
N SER A 616 -12.37 3.46 -48.54
CA SER A 616 -12.93 4.56 -47.75
C SER A 616 -12.15 4.78 -46.45
N GLU A 617 -12.05 6.05 -46.06
CA GLU A 617 -11.70 6.38 -44.68
C GLU A 617 -12.84 5.94 -43.77
N ARG A 618 -12.51 5.45 -42.57
CA ARG A 618 -13.53 5.04 -41.61
C ARG A 618 -14.28 6.26 -41.10
N GLU A 619 -15.60 6.24 -41.24
CA GLU A 619 -16.47 7.26 -40.68
C GLU A 619 -16.82 6.96 -39.22
N TYR A 620 -16.83 8.00 -38.40
CA TYR A 620 -17.20 7.92 -36.99
C TYR A 620 -18.29 8.93 -36.66
N ALA A 621 -19.18 8.56 -35.75
CA ALA A 621 -20.15 9.46 -35.13
C ALA A 621 -19.80 9.68 -33.65
N ASP A 622 -19.71 10.94 -33.23
CA ASP A 622 -19.57 11.27 -31.81
C ASP A 622 -20.90 10.95 -31.08
N LYS A 623 -20.78 10.31 -29.91
CA LYS A 623 -21.88 9.93 -29.04
C LYS A 623 -21.68 10.52 -27.66
N GLU A 624 -22.78 10.93 -27.05
CA GLU A 624 -22.84 11.35 -25.66
C GLU A 624 -24.00 10.65 -24.97
N VAL A 625 -23.73 9.99 -23.85
CA VAL A 625 -24.71 9.19 -23.12
C VAL A 625 -24.66 9.56 -21.64
N PRO A 626 -25.77 10.04 -21.03
CA PRO A 626 -25.82 10.27 -19.59
C PRO A 626 -25.81 8.92 -18.84
N VAL A 627 -25.08 8.84 -17.71
CA VAL A 627 -25.02 7.63 -16.87
C VAL A 627 -25.67 7.87 -15.52
N ASN A 628 -25.23 8.91 -14.80
CA ASN A 628 -25.71 9.26 -13.47
C ASN A 628 -25.73 8.10 -12.47
N GLY A 629 -24.66 7.29 -12.42
CA GLY A 629 -24.59 6.11 -11.54
C GLY A 629 -23.16 5.67 -11.23
N LYS A 630 -23.02 4.68 -10.33
CA LYS A 630 -21.73 4.08 -9.95
C LYS A 630 -21.14 3.19 -11.05
N TYR A 631 -21.99 2.69 -11.95
CA TYR A 631 -21.65 1.65 -12.91
C TYR A 631 -22.17 1.97 -14.31
N PHE A 632 -21.45 1.52 -15.33
CA PHE A 632 -21.96 1.32 -16.68
C PHE A 632 -21.38 0.04 -17.29
N ALA A 633 -22.03 -0.50 -18.31
CA ALA A 633 -21.59 -1.69 -19.02
C ALA A 633 -21.04 -1.35 -20.41
N VAL A 634 -20.07 -2.14 -20.86
CA VAL A 634 -19.51 -2.10 -22.20
C VAL A 634 -19.56 -3.49 -22.80
N GLU A 635 -20.33 -3.65 -23.87
CA GLU A 635 -20.27 -4.83 -24.74
C GLU A 635 -19.11 -4.63 -25.72
N LEU A 636 -18.16 -5.56 -25.75
CA LEU A 636 -17.00 -5.57 -26.63
C LEU A 636 -17.10 -6.76 -27.59
N PRO A 637 -17.68 -6.59 -28.79
CA PRO A 637 -17.63 -7.62 -29.83
C PRO A 637 -16.20 -8.05 -30.19
N PRO A 638 -16.04 -9.16 -30.92
CA PRO A 638 -14.73 -9.65 -31.31
C PRO A 638 -13.89 -8.58 -32.02
N SER A 639 -12.63 -8.45 -31.61
CA SER A 639 -11.64 -7.54 -32.19
C SER A 639 -12.06 -6.07 -32.23
N THR A 640 -12.88 -5.66 -31.25
CA THR A 640 -13.31 -4.26 -31.12
C THR A 640 -12.60 -3.55 -29.98
N SER A 641 -12.50 -2.22 -30.13
CA SER A 641 -12.02 -1.30 -29.12
C SER A 641 -12.96 -0.11 -28.95
N VAL A 642 -12.87 0.55 -27.80
CA VAL A 642 -13.54 1.84 -27.56
C VAL A 642 -12.69 2.72 -26.65
N ARG A 643 -12.60 4.01 -26.97
CA ARG A 643 -12.07 5.06 -26.08
C ARG A 643 -13.24 5.89 -25.55
N LEU A 644 -13.28 6.05 -24.23
CA LEU A 644 -14.32 6.74 -23.48
C LEU A 644 -13.70 7.94 -22.77
N GLU A 645 -14.31 9.10 -22.94
CA GLU A 645 -14.18 10.20 -21.99
C GLU A 645 -15.35 10.12 -21.03
N VAL A 646 -15.06 9.90 -19.74
CA VAL A 646 -16.06 9.63 -18.73
C VAL A 646 -16.08 10.77 -17.72
N GLY A 647 -17.21 11.47 -17.61
CA GLY A 647 -17.40 12.50 -16.60
C GLY A 647 -17.68 11.88 -15.23
N MET A 648 -17.22 12.53 -14.16
CA MET A 648 -17.21 11.98 -12.81
C MET A 648 -17.45 13.04 -11.72
N ARG A 649 -18.16 12.65 -10.67
CA ARG A 649 -18.12 13.32 -9.36
C ARG A 649 -17.44 12.40 -8.37
N ARG A 650 -16.37 12.88 -7.72
CA ARG A 650 -15.57 12.08 -6.79
C ARG A 650 -16.10 12.19 -5.37
N PHE A 651 -15.98 11.09 -4.63
CA PHE A 651 -16.33 10.94 -3.21
C PHE A 651 -17.74 11.44 -2.84
N VAL A 652 -18.74 11.07 -3.63
CA VAL A 652 -20.15 11.48 -3.42
C VAL A 652 -21.04 10.35 -2.88
N ASN A 653 -20.52 9.14 -2.79
CA ASN A 653 -21.24 7.97 -2.33
C ASN A 653 -20.50 7.32 -1.16
N ASP A 654 -21.26 6.64 -0.29
CA ASP A 654 -20.65 5.79 0.72
C ASP A 654 -19.89 4.62 0.05
N PRO A 655 -18.62 4.40 0.45
CA PRO A 655 -17.78 3.34 -0.10
C PRO A 655 -18.17 1.97 0.46
N SER A 656 -18.04 0.93 -0.35
CA SER A 656 -18.32 -0.46 0.05
C SER A 656 -17.53 -1.45 -0.79
N TYR A 657 -17.28 -2.64 -0.25
CA TYR A 657 -16.83 -3.78 -1.05
C TYR A 657 -17.94 -4.44 -1.90
N ALA A 658 -19.20 -3.99 -1.82
CA ALA A 658 -20.29 -4.56 -2.60
C ALA A 658 -20.01 -4.51 -4.12
N PHE A 659 -20.11 -5.66 -4.77
CA PHE A 659 -19.99 -5.78 -6.23
C PHE A 659 -21.25 -5.27 -6.94
N PRO A 660 -21.17 -4.95 -8.24
CA PRO A 660 -22.30 -4.37 -8.98
C PRO A 660 -23.60 -5.19 -8.91
N TRP A 661 -23.51 -6.51 -8.71
CA TRP A 661 -24.68 -7.40 -8.59
C TRP A 661 -25.15 -7.66 -7.15
N HIS A 662 -24.42 -7.18 -6.13
CA HIS A 662 -24.82 -7.30 -4.72
C HIS A 662 -25.92 -6.28 -4.33
N GLY A 663 -26.05 -5.17 -5.07
CA GLY A 663 -26.90 -4.05 -4.67
C GLY A 663 -26.26 -3.27 -3.53
N GLU A 664 -27.03 -2.94 -2.49
CA GLU A 664 -26.54 -2.15 -1.34
C GLU A 664 -25.90 -3.01 -0.25
N THR A 665 -26.09 -4.34 -0.26
CA THR A 665 -25.67 -5.24 0.81
C THR A 665 -24.80 -6.37 0.27
N ILE A 666 -23.68 -6.65 0.94
CA ILE A 666 -22.82 -7.78 0.60
C ILE A 666 -23.52 -9.09 1.05
N PRO A 667 -23.74 -10.07 0.15
CA PRO A 667 -24.41 -11.32 0.49
C PRO A 667 -23.46 -12.28 1.21
N VAL A 668 -23.08 -11.93 2.45
CA VAL A 668 -22.20 -12.75 3.28
C VAL A 668 -23.01 -13.95 3.83
N PRO A 669 -22.59 -15.19 3.58
CA PRO A 669 -23.29 -16.35 4.12
C PRO A 669 -23.25 -16.35 5.66
N PHE A 670 -24.41 -16.63 6.28
CA PHE A 670 -24.57 -16.83 7.73
C PHE A 670 -24.33 -15.60 8.63
N GLN A 671 -24.38 -14.38 8.08
CA GLN A 671 -24.24 -13.14 8.86
C GLN A 671 -25.48 -12.26 8.85
#